data_AF-A0A537XP81-F1
#
_entry.id   AF-A0A537XP81-F1
#
_cell.length_a   1.000
_cell.length_b   1.000
_cell.length_c   1.000
_cell.angle_alpha   90.00
_cell.angle_beta   90.00
_cell.angle_gamma   90.00
#
_symmetry.space_group_name_H-M   'P 1'
#
loop_
_entity.id
_entity.type
_entity.pdbx_description
1 polymer ?
#
loop_
_entity_poly.entity_id
_entity_poly.type
_entity_poly.pdbx_seq_one_letter_code
_entity_poly.pdbx_strand_id
1 'polypeptide(L)'
;MDCDRARRAISERMDGERLSPRLTTAVERHVAGCTACAAFEAGAWKLREAARFEVAPAVPDLVNSIMASVERETQERRPVRLRLLPGGRTRRPLLPGRIRLAPVAAALAVGLVAGSVAVGGPWQRPEGLSVDAAEVTRGVAAAATTLSAYQARFAVTEYHFAPDVPVREFSMNVWFQAPERFRLDVVDHTQYPNRDVTPTDLELIVNGSSWYSVGPSACPIDVCPPSETVVENRVPFSSTTPAPTDLILPVTSLADANQLQVVGRGSVLGRPAIEVRLPFDRAEPLFPFLSLGGSWRPFFGADQVDLWLDAKSWFPLSYAVYPAPGRERDEWALRFGLPSESPRQPIFQMAALSVDREPPAAGTFRIPHTTGARDQGAKPVSISQASKETGFQPVEPKDVDGLGLYQVVLPPPPTSKGEPQQTLITYSKGLAWLKLGETRAWASDTLYGPVGLQAQEVTLATGSVAYYEPATADHGRRLSIHAAGTDLYVETNLSRDKLLHVAGSLPVTGIPIPAAWAVRSSPEGVTERVTLAQAAAEMPFTIVLPASGTLPPGYAVASAELVRLHTDTALNVYFQQQDSVLGTGPIRLHEEVGKKLPPASSAAQSEVQVRGVIGRWTPDRNQLEWVDQGVYFSLDAAGMSLATLLAVAASLEP
;
A
#
# COMPACT_ATOMS: atom_id res chain seq x y z
N MET A 1 31.02 -10.78 -16.40
CA MET A 1 29.60 -11.18 -16.28
C MET A 1 29.05 -11.25 -17.69
N ASP A 2 28.36 -12.33 -18.04
CA ASP A 2 27.65 -12.47 -19.30
C ASP A 2 26.20 -11.94 -19.20
N CYS A 3 25.54 -11.78 -20.34
CA CYS A 3 24.22 -11.17 -20.42
C CYS A 3 23.13 -12.03 -19.77
N ASP A 4 23.18 -13.35 -19.89
CA ASP A 4 22.15 -14.23 -19.33
C ASP A 4 22.18 -14.22 -17.80
N ARG A 5 23.38 -14.18 -17.23
CA ARG A 5 23.62 -14.03 -15.80
C ARG A 5 23.18 -12.65 -15.28
N ALA A 6 23.45 -11.58 -16.02
CA ALA A 6 22.99 -10.25 -15.65
C ALA A 6 21.46 -10.14 -15.66
N ARG A 7 20.80 -10.69 -16.69
CA ARG A 7 19.33 -10.69 -16.82
C ARG A 7 18.63 -11.49 -15.72
N ARG A 8 19.19 -12.64 -15.34
CA ARG A 8 18.66 -13.44 -14.24
C ARG A 8 18.76 -12.73 -12.90
N ALA A 9 19.93 -12.19 -12.57
CA ALA A 9 20.14 -11.41 -11.34
C ALA A 9 19.25 -10.15 -11.30
N ILE A 10 19.00 -9.49 -12.45
CA ILE A 10 18.00 -8.42 -12.55
C ILE A 10 16.60 -8.92 -12.18
N SER A 11 16.18 -10.08 -12.70
CA SER A 11 14.88 -10.69 -12.41
C SER A 11 14.74 -11.08 -10.93
N GLU A 12 15.75 -11.76 -10.36
CA GLU A 12 15.79 -12.14 -8.94
C GLU A 12 15.64 -10.90 -8.04
N ARG A 13 16.38 -9.83 -8.34
CA ARG A 13 16.25 -8.54 -7.64
C ARG A 13 14.85 -7.96 -7.74
N MET A 14 14.17 -8.14 -8.87
CA MET A 14 12.80 -7.70 -9.05
C MET A 14 11.85 -8.54 -8.22
N ASP A 15 11.98 -9.86 -8.23
CA ASP A 15 11.14 -10.77 -7.45
C ASP A 15 11.31 -10.65 -5.92
N GLY A 16 12.12 -9.68 -5.48
CA GLY A 16 12.35 -9.34 -4.09
C GLY A 16 13.58 -10.03 -3.52
N GLU A 17 14.28 -10.84 -4.32
CA GLU A 17 15.52 -11.49 -3.90
C GLU A 17 16.66 -10.48 -3.90
N ARG A 18 17.13 -10.12 -2.71
CA ARG A 18 18.23 -9.15 -2.62
C ARG A 18 19.58 -9.83 -2.79
N LEU A 19 20.14 -9.63 -3.98
CA LEU A 19 21.50 -10.00 -4.35
C LEU A 19 22.55 -9.45 -3.36
N SER A 20 23.73 -10.09 -3.35
CA SER A 20 24.86 -9.63 -2.57
C SER A 20 25.46 -8.33 -3.12
N PRO A 21 26.11 -7.50 -2.28
CA PRO A 21 26.72 -6.25 -2.76
C PRO A 21 27.69 -6.46 -3.93
N ARG A 22 28.51 -7.52 -3.90
CA ARG A 22 29.46 -7.83 -4.99
C ARG A 22 28.76 -8.19 -6.29
N LEU A 23 27.67 -8.96 -6.22
CA LEU A 23 26.89 -9.34 -7.38
C LEU A 23 26.09 -8.15 -7.91
N THR A 24 25.46 -7.38 -7.03
CA THR A 24 24.79 -6.13 -7.33
C THR A 24 25.70 -5.16 -8.09
N THR A 25 26.93 -4.94 -7.60
CA THR A 25 27.93 -4.12 -8.30
C THR A 25 28.34 -4.72 -9.65
N ALA A 26 28.44 -6.06 -9.75
CA ALA A 26 28.78 -6.71 -11.02
C ALA A 26 27.67 -6.57 -12.07
N VAL A 27 26.40 -6.69 -11.66
CA VAL A 27 25.22 -6.45 -12.50
C VAL A 27 25.17 -5.01 -12.95
N GLU A 28 25.29 -4.04 -12.03
CA GLU A 28 25.27 -2.61 -12.36
C GLU A 28 26.39 -2.22 -13.33
N ARG A 29 27.61 -2.69 -13.10
CA ARG A 29 28.74 -2.45 -14.00
C ARG A 29 28.49 -3.05 -15.38
N HIS A 30 27.88 -4.23 -15.43
CA HIS A 30 27.57 -4.90 -16.70
C HIS A 30 26.45 -4.18 -17.44
N VAL A 31 25.37 -3.80 -16.75
CA VAL A 31 24.26 -3.00 -17.29
C VAL A 31 24.75 -1.68 -17.85
N ALA A 32 25.62 -0.97 -17.11
CA ALA A 32 26.20 0.30 -17.57
C ALA A 32 27.04 0.15 -18.86
N GLY A 33 27.61 -1.03 -19.11
CA GLY A 33 28.42 -1.33 -20.29
C GLY A 33 27.73 -2.13 -21.40
N CYS A 34 26.51 -2.64 -21.17
CA CYS A 34 25.80 -3.54 -22.08
C CYS A 34 24.39 -3.03 -22.39
N THR A 35 24.21 -2.51 -23.60
CA THR A 35 22.92 -1.97 -24.07
C THR A 35 21.79 -3.00 -24.05
N ALA A 36 22.08 -4.27 -24.30
CA ALA A 36 21.09 -5.36 -24.30
C ALA A 36 20.61 -5.75 -22.89
N CYS A 37 21.43 -5.54 -21.85
CA CYS A 37 21.08 -5.79 -20.46
C CYS A 37 20.44 -4.56 -19.82
N ALA A 38 20.87 -3.35 -20.19
CA ALA A 38 20.17 -2.11 -19.83
C ALA A 38 18.75 -2.06 -20.42
N ALA A 39 18.58 -2.45 -21.68
CA ALA A 39 17.25 -2.55 -22.29
C ALA A 39 16.39 -3.62 -21.64
N PHE A 40 16.98 -4.75 -21.22
CA PHE A 40 16.27 -5.78 -20.47
C PHE A 40 15.85 -5.30 -19.08
N GLU A 41 16.72 -4.65 -18.33
CA GLU A 41 16.42 -4.10 -17.00
C GLU A 41 15.30 -3.06 -17.08
N ALA A 42 15.41 -2.11 -18.00
CA ALA A 42 14.37 -1.11 -18.24
C ALA A 42 13.07 -1.75 -18.73
N GLY A 43 13.15 -2.78 -19.59
CA GLY A 43 11.99 -3.51 -20.09
C GLY A 43 11.30 -4.36 -19.01
N ALA A 44 12.07 -4.98 -18.11
CA ALA A 44 11.55 -5.75 -16.99
C ALA A 44 10.95 -4.84 -15.91
N TRP A 45 11.53 -3.64 -15.68
CA TRP A 45 10.96 -2.64 -14.77
C TRP A 45 9.67 -2.10 -15.34
N LYS A 46 9.67 -1.77 -16.64
CA LYS A 46 8.44 -1.45 -17.36
C LYS A 46 7.42 -2.57 -17.37
N LEU A 47 7.82 -3.84 -17.43
CA LEU A 47 6.90 -4.98 -17.37
C LEU A 47 6.31 -5.14 -15.97
N ARG A 48 7.13 -4.97 -14.92
CA ARG A 48 6.70 -5.04 -13.52
C ARG A 48 5.84 -3.84 -13.13
N GLU A 49 6.18 -2.66 -13.62
CA GLU A 49 5.37 -1.45 -13.55
C GLU A 49 4.09 -1.69 -14.34
N ALA A 50 4.13 -2.09 -15.62
CA ALA A 50 2.98 -2.45 -16.47
C ALA A 50 2.07 -3.53 -15.87
N ALA A 51 2.65 -4.50 -15.15
CA ALA A 51 1.94 -5.58 -14.47
C ALA A 51 1.40 -5.15 -13.09
N ARG A 52 1.85 -4.03 -12.53
CA ARG A 52 1.25 -3.36 -11.36
C ARG A 52 0.27 -2.24 -11.77
N PHE A 53 0.49 -1.61 -12.92
CA PHE A 53 -0.27 -0.54 -13.57
C PHE A 53 0.19 -0.42 -15.04
N GLU A 54 -0.70 -0.52 -16.03
CA GLU A 54 -0.37 -0.48 -17.46
C GLU A 54 0.61 0.64 -17.90
N VAL A 55 1.37 0.35 -18.96
CA VAL A 55 2.51 1.07 -19.58
C VAL A 55 2.45 2.61 -19.55
N ALA A 56 3.46 3.26 -18.95
CA ALA A 56 3.69 4.70 -19.08
C ALA A 56 4.30 5.09 -20.46
N PRO A 57 3.82 6.17 -21.11
CA PRO A 57 4.31 6.62 -22.41
C PRO A 57 5.61 7.46 -22.35
N ALA A 58 6.17 7.77 -23.53
CA ALA A 58 7.42 8.51 -23.68
C ALA A 58 7.32 9.94 -23.11
N VAL A 59 8.22 10.27 -22.18
CA VAL A 59 8.38 11.60 -21.60
C VAL A 59 8.81 12.60 -22.69
N PRO A 60 8.05 13.67 -22.96
CA PRO A 60 8.44 14.70 -23.91
C PRO A 60 9.72 15.41 -23.48
N ASP A 61 10.55 15.82 -24.44
CA ASP A 61 11.72 16.67 -24.17
C ASP A 61 11.25 18.08 -23.77
N LEU A 62 11.28 18.35 -22.47
CA LEU A 62 10.85 19.63 -21.89
C LEU A 62 12.01 20.63 -21.74
N VAL A 63 13.22 20.36 -22.26
CA VAL A 63 14.37 21.27 -22.09
C VAL A 63 14.05 22.68 -22.56
N ASN A 64 13.41 22.83 -23.72
CA ASN A 64 13.03 24.14 -24.25
C ASN A 64 11.91 24.83 -23.44
N SER A 65 10.97 24.03 -22.91
CA SER A 65 9.89 24.53 -22.04
C SER A 65 10.44 25.07 -20.72
N ILE A 66 11.38 24.33 -20.12
CA ILE A 66 12.06 24.70 -18.88
C ILE A 66 12.91 25.95 -19.08
N MET A 67 13.71 26.01 -20.15
CA MET A 67 14.54 27.19 -20.44
C MET A 67 13.69 28.44 -20.72
N ALA A 68 12.54 28.30 -21.40
CA ALA A 68 11.59 29.39 -21.61
C ALA A 68 10.86 29.83 -20.33
N SER A 69 10.71 28.93 -19.35
CA SER A 69 10.16 29.26 -18.03
C SER A 69 11.20 30.03 -17.18
N VAL A 70 12.46 29.58 -17.20
CA VAL A 70 13.58 30.24 -16.51
C VAL A 70 13.86 31.63 -17.08
N GLU A 71 13.80 31.83 -18.39
CA GLU A 71 13.95 33.15 -19.01
C GLU A 71 12.83 34.13 -18.60
N ARG A 72 11.58 33.66 -18.49
CA ARG A 72 10.45 34.46 -17.98
C ARG A 72 10.64 34.84 -16.51
N GLU A 73 11.05 33.89 -15.67
CA GLU A 73 11.30 34.14 -14.24
C GLU A 73 12.46 35.14 -14.03
N THR A 74 13.44 35.14 -14.94
CA THR A 74 14.58 36.07 -14.91
C THR A 74 14.17 37.48 -15.38
N GLN A 75 13.22 37.60 -16.31
CA GLN A 75 12.70 38.89 -16.79
C GLN A 75 11.72 39.56 -15.81
N GLU A 76 10.97 38.78 -15.02
CA GLU A 76 9.97 39.31 -14.07
C GLU A 76 10.57 39.82 -12.75
N ARG A 77 11.83 39.47 -12.44
CA ARG A 77 12.56 40.02 -11.28
C ARG A 77 13.08 41.44 -11.56
N ARG A 78 12.19 42.43 -11.49
CA ARG A 78 12.62 43.85 -11.37
C ARG A 78 13.32 44.08 -10.02
N PRO A 79 14.51 44.71 -9.98
CA PRO A 79 15.15 45.08 -8.71
C PRO A 79 14.36 46.22 -8.03
N VAL A 80 13.80 45.93 -6.86
CA VAL A 80 13.17 46.92 -5.97
C VAL A 80 14.26 47.86 -5.46
N ARG A 81 14.33 49.08 -6.02
CA ARG A 81 15.13 50.16 -5.46
C ARG A 81 14.43 50.70 -4.21
N LEU A 82 14.93 50.29 -3.04
CA LEU A 82 14.61 50.90 -1.75
C LEU A 82 14.97 52.40 -1.76
N ARG A 83 13.96 53.26 -1.90
CA ARG A 83 14.08 54.70 -1.59
C ARG A 83 13.87 54.88 -0.09
N LEU A 84 14.95 55.18 0.64
CA LEU A 84 14.89 55.76 1.98
C LEU A 84 14.19 57.12 1.91
N LEU A 85 13.07 57.26 2.63
CA LEU A 85 12.44 58.55 2.94
C LEU A 85 12.87 59.01 4.34
N PRO A 86 13.27 60.27 4.54
CA PRO A 86 13.55 60.81 5.86
C PRO A 86 12.29 61.38 6.53
N GLY A 87 12.15 61.02 7.81
CA GLY A 87 11.59 61.79 8.94
C GLY A 87 10.37 62.69 8.74
N GLY A 88 9.24 62.29 9.34
CA GLY A 88 8.11 63.19 9.63
C GLY A 88 7.68 63.10 11.10
N ARG A 89 7.88 64.18 11.86
CA ARG A 89 7.37 64.39 13.22
C ARG A 89 6.06 65.20 13.18
N THR A 90 5.12 64.79 14.03
CA THR A 90 4.06 65.56 14.73
C THR A 90 2.73 65.98 14.08
N ARG A 91 1.65 65.49 14.75
CA ARG A 91 0.40 66.14 15.25
C ARG A 91 -0.78 66.48 14.29
N ARG A 92 -1.88 65.70 14.47
CA ARG A 92 -3.34 65.98 14.62
C ARG A 92 -3.86 67.46 14.54
N PRO A 93 -5.19 67.72 14.44
CA PRO A 93 -6.33 67.04 13.76
C PRO A 93 -7.37 68.03 13.13
N LEU A 94 -8.47 67.53 12.50
CA LEU A 94 -9.90 67.95 12.65
C LEU A 94 -10.78 67.74 11.37
N LEU A 95 -11.94 67.11 11.65
CA LEU A 95 -13.25 66.88 10.95
C LEU A 95 -13.78 67.96 9.95
N PRO A 96 -15.01 67.82 9.36
CA PRO A 96 -15.67 66.71 8.65
C PRO A 96 -16.38 67.18 7.34
N GLY A 97 -16.91 66.27 6.50
CA GLY A 97 -17.80 66.69 5.40
C GLY A 97 -18.45 65.56 4.60
N ARG A 98 -19.79 65.47 4.68
CA ARG A 98 -20.67 64.55 3.94
C ARG A 98 -20.93 65.08 2.53
N ILE A 99 -20.93 64.21 1.51
CA ILE A 99 -21.83 64.32 0.33
C ILE A 99 -22.32 62.92 -0.05
N ARG A 100 -23.65 62.79 -0.16
CA ARG A 100 -24.38 61.65 -0.73
C ARG A 100 -24.57 61.87 -2.24
N LEU A 101 -24.60 60.80 -3.04
CA LEU A 101 -25.59 60.51 -4.09
C LEU A 101 -25.28 59.14 -4.72
N ALA A 102 -26.27 58.25 -4.69
CA ALA A 102 -26.34 56.96 -5.41
C ALA A 102 -27.02 57.19 -6.79
N PRO A 103 -27.39 56.16 -7.58
CA PRO A 103 -26.74 54.88 -7.93
C PRO A 103 -26.61 54.73 -9.47
N VAL A 104 -25.71 53.88 -9.96
CA VAL A 104 -25.86 53.27 -11.30
C VAL A 104 -25.74 51.76 -11.14
N ALA A 105 -26.90 51.12 -11.19
CA ALA A 105 -27.02 49.69 -11.43
C ALA A 105 -26.79 49.44 -12.92
N ALA A 106 -25.84 48.56 -13.23
CA ALA A 106 -25.84 47.77 -14.46
C ALA A 106 -25.16 46.44 -14.12
N ALA A 107 -25.92 45.37 -14.32
CA ALA A 107 -25.59 44.01 -13.94
C ALA A 107 -24.47 43.42 -14.80
N LEU A 108 -23.53 42.73 -14.16
CA LEU A 108 -22.81 41.60 -14.72
C LEU A 108 -22.85 40.50 -13.66
N ALA A 109 -23.94 39.75 -13.71
CA ALA A 109 -24.14 38.53 -12.95
C ALA A 109 -23.57 37.36 -13.75
N VAL A 110 -22.31 37.02 -13.54
CA VAL A 110 -21.75 35.67 -13.70
C VAL A 110 -20.57 35.56 -12.73
N GLY A 111 -20.60 34.57 -11.84
CA GLY A 111 -19.44 34.14 -11.04
C GLY A 111 -19.48 34.48 -9.55
N LEU A 112 -20.37 33.83 -8.78
CA LEU A 112 -20.19 33.56 -7.34
C LEU A 112 -21.35 32.69 -6.80
N VAL A 113 -21.44 31.45 -7.27
CA VAL A 113 -22.17 30.37 -6.56
C VAL A 113 -21.40 29.07 -6.79
N ALA A 114 -20.41 28.81 -5.93
CA ALA A 114 -19.90 27.49 -5.51
C ALA A 114 -18.59 27.70 -4.74
N GLY A 115 -18.45 27.09 -3.55
CA GLY A 115 -17.17 26.99 -2.84
C GLY A 115 -17.10 27.52 -1.40
N SER A 116 -18.22 27.86 -0.75
CA SER A 116 -18.19 28.25 0.68
C SER A 116 -19.40 27.78 1.49
N VAL A 117 -20.02 26.66 1.12
CA VAL A 117 -21.02 25.96 1.93
C VAL A 117 -20.71 24.45 1.97
N ALA A 118 -19.54 24.11 2.50
CA ALA A 118 -19.27 22.87 3.22
C ALA A 118 -17.80 22.91 3.65
N VAL A 119 -17.54 22.92 4.96
CA VAL A 119 -16.23 22.88 5.63
C VAL A 119 -15.56 24.26 5.86
N GLY A 120 -15.61 24.74 7.11
CA GLY A 120 -14.67 25.77 7.60
C GLY A 120 -15.24 26.88 8.51
N GLY A 121 -15.85 26.53 9.65
CA GLY A 121 -16.18 27.46 10.76
C GLY A 121 -15.99 26.75 12.11
N PRO A 122 -15.71 27.47 13.22
CA PRO A 122 -14.76 27.05 14.26
C PRO A 122 -15.20 25.80 15.04
N TRP A 123 -14.47 24.72 14.86
CA TRP A 123 -14.67 23.45 15.56
C TRP A 123 -14.34 23.61 17.05
N GLN A 124 -15.36 23.53 17.91
CA GLN A 124 -15.16 23.35 19.35
C GLN A 124 -14.63 21.94 19.58
N ARG A 125 -13.37 21.84 20.02
CA ARG A 125 -12.80 20.60 20.56
C ARG A 125 -13.45 20.34 21.92
N PRO A 126 -14.28 19.32 22.11
CA PRO A 126 -14.77 18.97 23.43
C PRO A 126 -13.59 18.36 24.22
N GLU A 127 -13.21 18.97 25.34
CA GLU A 127 -12.28 18.37 26.29
C GLU A 127 -12.99 17.21 27.02
N GLY A 128 -12.34 16.05 27.08
CA GLY A 128 -12.72 14.96 28.00
C GLY A 128 -12.90 13.60 27.32
N LEU A 129 -12.09 12.64 27.78
CA LEU A 129 -11.91 11.24 27.34
C LEU A 129 -11.05 11.10 26.07
N SER A 130 -9.81 10.64 26.21
CA SER A 130 -8.95 10.26 25.10
C SER A 130 -9.45 8.97 24.46
N VAL A 131 -9.75 8.98 23.15
CA VAL A 131 -9.80 7.72 22.37
C VAL A 131 -8.36 7.31 22.11
N ASP A 132 -8.02 6.09 22.47
CA ASP A 132 -6.71 5.52 22.14
C ASP A 132 -6.75 4.89 20.74
N ALA A 133 -5.60 4.86 20.05
CA ALA A 133 -5.46 4.23 18.74
C ALA A 133 -5.94 2.76 18.75
N ALA A 134 -5.65 2.04 19.84
CA ALA A 134 -6.10 0.66 20.01
C ALA A 134 -7.63 0.53 20.11
N GLU A 135 -8.34 1.56 20.60
CA GLU A 135 -9.81 1.59 20.59
C GLU A 135 -10.35 1.72 19.17
N VAL A 136 -9.74 2.57 18.34
CA VAL A 136 -10.10 2.72 16.91
C VAL A 136 -9.93 1.41 16.18
N THR A 137 -8.75 0.78 16.28
CA THR A 137 -8.46 -0.50 15.61
C THR A 137 -9.44 -1.59 16.03
N ARG A 138 -9.73 -1.74 17.32
CA ARG A 138 -10.72 -2.72 17.82
C ARG A 138 -12.14 -2.38 17.37
N GLY A 139 -12.52 -1.10 17.37
CA GLY A 139 -13.83 -0.63 16.95
C GLY A 139 -14.12 -0.92 15.48
N VAL A 140 -13.16 -0.63 14.61
CA VAL A 140 -13.22 -0.91 13.16
C VAL A 140 -13.30 -2.42 12.92
N ALA A 141 -12.44 -3.22 13.55
CA ALA A 141 -12.47 -4.68 13.40
C ALA A 141 -13.80 -5.30 13.90
N ALA A 142 -14.36 -4.79 14.99
CA ALA A 142 -15.67 -5.23 15.48
C ALA A 142 -16.80 -4.84 14.53
N ALA A 143 -16.79 -3.61 13.99
CA ALA A 143 -17.79 -3.12 13.05
C ALA A 143 -17.85 -3.99 11.78
N ALA A 144 -16.71 -4.48 11.29
CA ALA A 144 -16.62 -5.33 10.10
C ALA A 144 -17.52 -6.57 10.20
N THR A 145 -17.60 -7.19 11.39
CA THR A 145 -18.42 -8.40 11.61
C THR A 145 -19.93 -8.13 11.72
N THR A 146 -20.34 -6.87 11.83
CA THR A 146 -21.74 -6.46 12.02
C THR A 146 -22.32 -5.67 10.85
N LEU A 147 -21.48 -5.31 9.88
CA LEU A 147 -21.90 -4.53 8.72
C LEU A 147 -22.51 -5.44 7.65
N SER A 148 -23.84 -5.43 7.54
CA SER A 148 -24.56 -6.20 6.50
C SER A 148 -24.83 -5.41 5.22
N ALA A 149 -24.95 -4.09 5.34
CA ALA A 149 -25.27 -3.19 4.25
C ALA A 149 -24.70 -1.79 4.53
N TYR A 150 -24.33 -1.09 3.47
CA TYR A 150 -23.80 0.26 3.50
C TYR A 150 -24.11 0.96 2.18
N GLN A 151 -24.45 2.24 2.26
CA GLN A 151 -24.44 3.12 1.10
C GLN A 151 -23.97 4.51 1.50
N ALA A 152 -23.21 5.14 0.62
CA ALA A 152 -22.69 6.47 0.84
C ALA A 152 -22.53 7.24 -0.47
N ARG A 153 -22.58 8.56 -0.34
CA ARG A 153 -22.31 9.51 -1.42
C ARG A 153 -21.24 10.47 -0.93
N PHE A 154 -20.25 10.75 -1.77
CA PHE A 154 -19.14 11.64 -1.47
C PHE A 154 -19.03 12.72 -2.54
N ALA A 155 -18.65 13.92 -2.11
CA ALA A 155 -18.08 14.94 -2.98
C ALA A 155 -16.55 14.86 -2.85
N VAL A 156 -15.87 14.93 -3.98
CA VAL A 156 -14.40 14.83 -4.07
C VAL A 156 -13.88 16.08 -4.76
N THR A 157 -12.79 16.62 -4.24
CA THR A 157 -12.04 17.73 -4.83
C THR A 157 -10.57 17.37 -4.90
N GLU A 158 -10.01 17.37 -6.10
CA GLU A 158 -8.58 17.17 -6.34
C GLU A 158 -7.97 18.51 -6.77
N TYR A 159 -6.81 18.84 -6.22
CA TYR A 159 -6.10 20.09 -6.52
C TYR A 159 -4.82 19.81 -7.29
N HIS A 160 -4.46 20.75 -8.16
CA HIS A 160 -3.21 20.77 -8.91
C HIS A 160 -2.95 19.50 -9.73
N PHE A 161 -4.00 18.97 -10.37
CA PHE A 161 -3.88 17.85 -11.31
C PHE A 161 -2.96 18.20 -12.49
N ALA A 162 -3.16 19.39 -13.07
CA ALA A 162 -2.31 19.96 -14.11
C ALA A 162 -2.28 21.50 -13.99
N PRO A 163 -1.30 22.20 -14.59
CA PRO A 163 -1.22 23.67 -14.53
C PRO A 163 -2.47 24.40 -15.03
N ASP A 164 -3.17 23.84 -16.03
CA ASP A 164 -4.40 24.37 -16.61
C ASP A 164 -5.68 23.78 -15.99
N VAL A 165 -5.54 22.75 -15.15
CA VAL A 165 -6.63 22.12 -14.38
C VAL A 165 -6.29 22.18 -12.88
N PRO A 166 -6.40 23.37 -12.26
CA PRO A 166 -5.99 23.57 -10.87
C PRO A 166 -6.92 22.90 -9.86
N VAL A 167 -8.18 22.65 -10.24
CA VAL A 167 -9.20 22.02 -9.41
C VAL A 167 -10.02 21.07 -10.27
N ARG A 168 -10.23 19.85 -9.77
CA ARG A 168 -11.17 18.85 -10.31
C ARG A 168 -12.21 18.49 -9.27
N GLU A 169 -13.43 18.26 -9.72
CA GLU A 169 -14.57 17.95 -8.87
C GLU A 169 -15.22 16.65 -9.31
N PHE A 170 -15.47 15.75 -8.35
CA PHE A 170 -16.11 14.47 -8.63
C PHE A 170 -17.25 14.20 -7.65
N SER A 171 -18.20 13.39 -8.08
CA SER A 171 -19.13 12.71 -7.18
C SER A 171 -18.81 11.24 -7.15
N MET A 172 -18.83 10.64 -5.96
CA MET A 172 -18.62 9.22 -5.80
C MET A 172 -19.78 8.60 -5.03
N ASN A 173 -20.32 7.49 -5.52
CA ASN A 173 -21.34 6.72 -4.83
C ASN A 173 -20.81 5.32 -4.54
N VAL A 174 -21.05 4.84 -3.32
CA VAL A 174 -20.52 3.57 -2.83
C VAL A 174 -21.69 2.77 -2.26
N TRP A 175 -21.80 1.50 -2.64
CA TRP A 175 -22.77 0.57 -2.08
C TRP A 175 -22.08 -0.74 -1.70
N PHE A 176 -22.54 -1.31 -0.60
CA PHE A 176 -22.13 -2.62 -0.15
C PHE A 176 -23.29 -3.41 0.41
N GLN A 177 -23.30 -4.70 0.10
CA GLN A 177 -24.13 -5.68 0.76
C GLN A 177 -23.29 -6.94 1.02
N ALA A 178 -23.29 -7.37 2.28
CA ALA A 178 -22.58 -8.57 2.69
C ALA A 178 -23.09 -9.80 1.94
N PRO A 179 -22.23 -10.79 1.66
CA PRO A 179 -20.82 -10.83 2.05
C PRO A 179 -19.84 -10.21 1.02
N GLU A 180 -20.21 -10.14 -0.26
CA GLU A 180 -19.28 -9.78 -1.34
C GLU A 180 -19.99 -9.10 -2.52
N ARG A 181 -20.85 -8.13 -2.21
CA ARG A 181 -21.47 -7.26 -3.23
C ARG A 181 -21.04 -5.83 -3.01
N PHE A 182 -20.36 -5.26 -4.00
CA PHE A 182 -19.83 -3.90 -3.96
C PHE A 182 -20.23 -3.18 -5.24
N ARG A 183 -20.49 -1.88 -5.11
CA ARG A 183 -20.57 -0.99 -6.26
C ARG A 183 -19.88 0.32 -5.92
N LEU A 184 -19.13 0.84 -6.87
CA LEU A 184 -18.47 2.13 -6.80
C LEU A 184 -18.67 2.83 -8.14
N ASP A 185 -19.28 4.00 -8.09
CA ASP A 185 -19.44 4.87 -9.25
C ASP A 185 -18.71 6.19 -8.96
N VAL A 186 -17.81 6.60 -9.84
CA VAL A 186 -17.14 7.91 -9.82
C VAL A 186 -17.54 8.66 -11.08
N VAL A 187 -17.98 9.90 -10.93
CA VAL A 187 -18.33 10.79 -12.04
C VAL A 187 -17.55 12.08 -11.90
N ASP A 188 -16.86 12.45 -12.96
CA ASP A 188 -16.06 13.67 -13.06
C ASP A 188 -16.89 14.83 -13.59
N HIS A 189 -17.04 15.88 -12.78
CA HIS A 189 -17.80 17.09 -13.10
C HIS A 189 -16.91 18.24 -13.57
N THR A 190 -15.60 17.98 -13.74
CA THR A 190 -14.62 19.01 -14.10
C THR A 190 -14.90 19.57 -15.48
N GLN A 191 -14.92 20.90 -15.58
CA GLN A 191 -14.91 21.59 -16.87
C GLN A 191 -13.48 21.76 -17.36
N TYR A 192 -13.06 20.90 -18.28
CA TYR A 192 -11.72 20.95 -18.83
C TYR A 192 -11.53 22.11 -19.83
N PRO A 193 -10.35 22.77 -19.83
CA PRO A 193 -10.03 23.79 -20.81
C PRO A 193 -10.02 23.26 -22.25
N ASN A 194 -9.57 22.02 -22.44
CA ASN A 194 -9.60 21.32 -23.72
C ASN A 194 -10.67 20.22 -23.70
N ARG A 195 -11.44 20.13 -24.79
CA ARG A 195 -12.47 19.08 -24.98
C ARG A 195 -11.88 17.71 -25.28
N ASP A 196 -10.60 17.66 -25.64
CA ASP A 196 -9.92 16.39 -25.92
C ASP A 196 -9.50 15.67 -24.63
N VAL A 197 -9.67 16.26 -23.43
CA VAL A 197 -9.37 15.59 -22.16
C VAL A 197 -10.49 14.63 -21.80
N THR A 198 -10.14 13.38 -21.49
CA THR A 198 -11.10 12.35 -21.07
C THR A 198 -11.46 12.50 -19.59
N PRO A 199 -12.74 12.71 -19.24
CA PRO A 199 -13.18 12.72 -17.83
C PRO A 199 -12.90 11.39 -17.14
N THR A 200 -12.64 11.42 -15.84
CA THR A 200 -12.40 10.20 -15.04
C THR A 200 -13.72 9.65 -14.48
N ASP A 201 -14.51 9.05 -15.37
CA ASP A 201 -15.73 8.34 -15.01
C ASP A 201 -15.42 6.85 -14.79
N LEU A 202 -15.76 6.32 -13.62
CA LEU A 202 -15.46 4.93 -13.24
C LEU A 202 -16.74 4.24 -12.77
N GLU A 203 -16.91 2.98 -13.16
CA GLU A 203 -17.92 2.09 -12.58
C GLU A 203 -17.25 0.76 -12.23
N LEU A 204 -17.49 0.28 -11.01
CA LEU A 204 -17.10 -1.03 -10.52
C LEU A 204 -18.32 -1.69 -9.91
N ILE A 205 -18.63 -2.92 -10.31
CA ILE A 205 -19.69 -3.74 -9.72
C ILE A 205 -19.11 -5.11 -9.40
N VAL A 206 -19.14 -5.51 -8.15
CA VAL A 206 -18.82 -6.86 -7.68
C VAL A 206 -20.11 -7.50 -7.19
N ASN A 207 -20.40 -8.72 -7.65
CA ASN A 207 -21.57 -9.47 -7.22
C ASN A 207 -21.22 -10.95 -7.05
N GLY A 208 -20.65 -11.30 -5.89
CA GLY A 208 -20.21 -12.67 -5.61
C GLY A 208 -19.19 -13.14 -6.63
N SER A 209 -19.48 -14.22 -7.35
CA SER A 209 -18.57 -14.86 -8.30
C SER A 209 -18.31 -14.09 -9.60
N SER A 210 -18.86 -12.88 -9.76
CA SER A 210 -18.64 -12.05 -10.94
C SER A 210 -18.32 -10.61 -10.56
N TRP A 211 -17.55 -9.94 -11.41
CA TRP A 211 -17.35 -8.49 -11.31
C TRP A 211 -17.20 -7.84 -12.68
N TYR A 212 -17.43 -6.54 -12.68
CA TYR A 212 -17.46 -5.65 -13.83
C TYR A 212 -16.72 -4.37 -13.47
N SER A 213 -15.88 -3.86 -14.36
CA SER A 213 -15.45 -2.47 -14.29
C SER A 213 -15.39 -1.82 -15.66
N VAL A 214 -15.62 -0.52 -15.67
CA VAL A 214 -15.34 0.33 -16.83
C VAL A 214 -14.75 1.65 -16.36
N GLY A 215 -13.78 2.16 -17.12
CA GLY A 215 -13.14 3.45 -16.89
C GLY A 215 -12.20 3.82 -18.03
N PRO A 216 -11.72 5.07 -18.12
CA PRO A 216 -10.72 5.44 -19.12
C PRO A 216 -9.45 4.59 -18.96
N SER A 217 -8.93 4.10 -20.07
CA SER A 217 -7.60 3.45 -20.09
C SER A 217 -6.49 4.45 -19.77
N ALA A 218 -5.37 3.96 -19.24
CA ALA A 218 -4.16 4.76 -19.14
C ALA A 218 -3.56 4.91 -20.55
N CYS A 219 -3.55 6.13 -21.10
CA CYS A 219 -3.07 6.34 -22.47
C CYS A 219 -2.30 7.66 -22.66
N PRO A 220 -1.33 7.71 -23.59
CA PRO A 220 -0.52 8.91 -23.90
C PRO A 220 -1.24 10.08 -24.57
N ILE A 221 -2.43 9.82 -25.12
CA ILE A 221 -3.16 10.78 -25.94
C ILE A 221 -4.26 11.41 -25.09
N ASP A 222 -4.64 12.64 -25.39
CA ASP A 222 -5.62 13.38 -24.58
C ASP A 222 -6.96 12.61 -24.45
N VAL A 223 -7.35 11.86 -25.51
CA VAL A 223 -8.55 11.03 -25.57
C VAL A 223 -8.23 9.55 -25.30
N CYS A 224 -8.56 9.06 -24.12
CA CYS A 224 -8.37 7.66 -23.75
C CYS A 224 -9.63 6.82 -23.98
N PRO A 225 -9.54 5.72 -24.74
CA PRO A 225 -10.68 4.84 -24.90
C PRO A 225 -11.06 4.21 -23.56
N PRO A 226 -12.35 3.90 -23.33
CA PRO A 226 -12.75 3.15 -22.14
C PRO A 226 -12.17 1.74 -22.20
N SER A 227 -11.66 1.28 -21.06
CA SER A 227 -11.32 -0.12 -20.80
C SER A 227 -12.47 -0.76 -20.02
N GLU A 228 -12.99 -1.86 -20.53
CA GLU A 228 -14.07 -2.62 -19.91
C GLU A 228 -13.55 -4.01 -19.54
N THR A 229 -13.77 -4.41 -18.29
CA THR A 229 -13.39 -5.73 -17.78
C THR A 229 -14.58 -6.42 -17.17
N VAL A 230 -14.84 -7.66 -17.60
CA VAL A 230 -15.88 -8.51 -17.03
C VAL A 230 -15.28 -9.87 -16.70
N VAL A 231 -15.46 -10.31 -15.46
CA VAL A 231 -14.94 -11.58 -14.95
C VAL A 231 -16.06 -12.38 -14.31
N GLU A 232 -16.07 -13.67 -14.58
CA GLU A 232 -17.05 -14.63 -14.06
C GLU A 232 -16.35 -15.84 -13.41
N ASN A 233 -17.12 -16.57 -12.59
CA ASN A 233 -16.67 -17.78 -11.88
C ASN A 233 -15.31 -17.61 -11.20
N ARG A 234 -15.10 -16.48 -10.52
CA ARG A 234 -13.90 -16.28 -9.69
C ARG A 234 -14.04 -16.94 -8.34
N VAL A 235 -12.91 -17.14 -7.67
CA VAL A 235 -12.90 -17.54 -6.26
C VAL A 235 -13.39 -16.38 -5.36
N PRO A 236 -14.11 -16.68 -4.26
CA PRO A 236 -14.46 -15.69 -3.25
C PRO A 236 -13.26 -15.00 -2.63
N PHE A 237 -13.40 -13.71 -2.30
CA PHE A 237 -12.37 -12.88 -1.66
C PHE A 237 -11.00 -13.00 -2.37
N SER A 238 -11.05 -12.88 -3.70
CA SER A 238 -9.84 -12.92 -4.54
C SER A 238 -9.10 -11.59 -4.45
N SER A 239 -7.78 -11.63 -4.26
CA SER A 239 -6.90 -10.46 -4.33
C SER A 239 -6.91 -9.81 -5.73
N THR A 240 -7.28 -10.56 -6.76
CA THR A 240 -7.40 -10.06 -8.13
C THR A 240 -8.72 -9.34 -8.41
N THR A 241 -9.63 -9.28 -7.43
CA THR A 241 -10.89 -8.53 -7.55
C THR A 241 -10.74 -7.19 -6.86
N PRO A 242 -11.00 -6.07 -7.56
CA PRO A 242 -11.05 -4.78 -6.90
C PRO A 242 -12.16 -4.78 -5.85
N ALA A 243 -11.78 -4.70 -4.57
CA ALA A 243 -12.70 -4.74 -3.45
C ALA A 243 -12.47 -3.49 -2.57
N PRO A 244 -13.26 -2.41 -2.73
CA PRO A 244 -13.07 -1.13 -2.04
C PRO A 244 -13.53 -1.21 -0.58
N THR A 245 -13.04 -2.20 0.17
CA THR A 245 -13.47 -2.52 1.54
C THR A 245 -13.07 -1.40 2.50
N ASP A 246 -11.84 -0.90 2.38
CA ASP A 246 -11.31 0.15 3.25
C ASP A 246 -12.01 1.51 3.04
N LEU A 247 -12.53 1.78 1.84
CA LEU A 247 -13.39 2.94 1.56
C LEU A 247 -14.72 2.91 2.33
N ILE A 248 -15.22 1.72 2.67
CA ILE A 248 -16.45 1.52 3.45
C ILE A 248 -16.12 1.50 4.95
N LEU A 249 -15.10 0.73 5.31
CA LEU A 249 -14.65 0.54 6.67
C LEU A 249 -13.15 0.18 6.64
N PRO A 250 -12.26 1.03 7.19
CA PRO A 250 -10.82 0.97 6.97
C PRO A 250 -10.11 -0.11 7.80
N VAL A 251 -10.46 -1.38 7.55
CA VAL A 251 -9.98 -2.55 8.31
C VAL A 251 -8.47 -2.74 8.14
N THR A 252 -7.95 -2.53 6.94
CA THR A 252 -6.53 -2.76 6.62
C THR A 252 -5.68 -1.55 6.99
N SER A 253 -6.11 -0.34 6.63
CA SER A 253 -5.41 0.92 6.89
C SER A 253 -5.23 1.18 8.39
N LEU A 254 -6.26 0.89 9.20
CA LEU A 254 -6.26 1.09 10.67
C LEU A 254 -5.98 -0.18 11.47
N ALA A 255 -5.41 -1.21 10.82
CA ALA A 255 -5.12 -2.50 11.43
C ALA A 255 -4.04 -2.43 12.53
N ASP A 256 -3.10 -1.48 12.46
CA ASP A 256 -2.02 -1.31 13.44
C ASP A 256 -2.19 0.03 14.18
N ALA A 257 -2.44 -0.06 15.48
CA ALA A 257 -2.62 1.10 16.35
C ALA A 257 -1.35 1.96 16.50
N ASN A 258 -0.16 1.39 16.26
CA ASN A 258 1.09 2.13 16.41
C ASN A 258 1.43 3.02 15.21
N GLN A 259 0.66 2.87 14.14
CA GLN A 259 0.92 3.50 12.84
C GLN A 259 -0.17 4.52 12.48
N LEU A 260 -0.97 4.90 13.47
CA LEU A 260 -1.99 5.94 13.37
C LEU A 260 -1.91 6.85 14.59
N GLN A 261 -2.26 8.12 14.39
CA GLN A 261 -2.38 9.10 15.44
C GLN A 261 -3.85 9.50 15.60
N VAL A 262 -4.41 9.34 16.79
CA VAL A 262 -5.71 9.95 17.09
C VAL A 262 -5.48 11.44 17.37
N VAL A 263 -6.01 12.29 16.49
CA VAL A 263 -5.80 13.75 16.56
C VAL A 263 -6.82 14.39 17.50
N GLY A 264 -8.07 13.94 17.47
CA GLY A 264 -9.12 14.50 18.31
C GLY A 264 -10.52 13.98 18.01
N ARG A 265 -11.49 14.70 18.56
CA ARG A 265 -12.93 14.48 18.33
C ARG A 265 -13.57 15.76 17.81
N GLY A 266 -14.67 15.59 17.09
CA GLY A 266 -15.43 16.67 16.49
C GLY A 266 -16.78 16.18 16.03
N SER A 267 -17.32 16.84 15.00
CA SER A 267 -18.59 16.45 14.39
C SER A 267 -18.49 16.52 12.89
N VAL A 268 -18.93 15.51 12.15
CA VAL A 268 -19.02 15.57 10.68
C VAL A 268 -20.43 15.15 10.28
N LEU A 269 -21.08 15.88 9.38
CA LEU A 269 -22.50 15.72 9.04
C LEU A 269 -23.44 15.74 10.27
N GLY A 270 -23.11 16.56 11.28
CA GLY A 270 -23.87 16.65 12.54
C GLY A 270 -23.75 15.42 13.44
N ARG A 271 -22.83 14.50 13.15
CA ARG A 271 -22.58 13.27 13.92
C ARG A 271 -21.27 13.37 14.68
N PRO A 272 -21.18 12.87 15.93
CA PRO A 272 -19.91 12.76 16.64
C PRO A 272 -18.89 11.97 15.82
N ALA A 273 -17.69 12.51 15.67
CA ALA A 273 -16.64 11.93 14.84
C ALA A 273 -15.28 11.96 15.54
N ILE A 274 -14.41 11.03 15.15
CA ILE A 274 -13.04 10.87 15.63
C ILE A 274 -12.10 11.15 14.45
N GLU A 275 -11.11 12.00 14.67
CA GLU A 275 -10.09 12.34 13.68
C GLU A 275 -8.85 11.47 13.91
N VAL A 276 -8.42 10.80 12.85
CA VAL A 276 -7.22 9.97 12.81
C VAL A 276 -6.30 10.49 11.71
N ARG A 277 -5.00 10.49 11.97
CA ARG A 277 -3.95 10.86 11.02
C ARG A 277 -3.02 9.70 10.76
N LEU A 278 -2.68 9.48 9.50
CA LEU A 278 -1.76 8.45 9.02
C LEU A 278 -1.10 8.91 7.70
N PRO A 279 0.08 8.39 7.33
CA PRO A 279 0.69 8.69 6.03
C PRO A 279 -0.11 8.08 4.86
N PHE A 280 0.03 8.67 3.68
CA PHE A 280 -0.71 8.30 2.47
C PHE A 280 -0.44 6.85 2.05
N ASP A 281 0.80 6.39 2.13
CA ASP A 281 1.19 5.02 1.81
C ASP A 281 0.45 3.95 2.65
N ARG A 282 0.04 4.31 3.86
CA ARG A 282 -0.78 3.50 4.76
C ARG A 282 -2.27 3.67 4.49
N ALA A 283 -2.68 4.87 4.09
CA ALA A 283 -4.06 5.21 3.76
C ALA A 283 -4.45 4.85 2.32
N GLU A 284 -3.51 4.44 1.47
CA GLU A 284 -3.73 4.12 0.05
C GLU A 284 -4.95 3.19 -0.18
N PRO A 285 -5.22 2.14 0.63
CA PRO A 285 -6.42 1.32 0.47
C PRO A 285 -7.76 2.07 0.60
N LEU A 286 -7.78 3.27 1.19
CA LEU A 286 -8.95 4.17 1.23
C LEU A 286 -9.26 4.82 -0.12
N PHE A 287 -8.32 4.79 -1.07
CA PHE A 287 -8.42 5.42 -2.38
C PHE A 287 -8.42 4.38 -3.52
N PRO A 288 -9.26 3.34 -3.47
CA PRO A 288 -9.21 2.23 -4.43
C PRO A 288 -9.54 2.67 -5.86
N PHE A 289 -10.20 3.82 -6.03
CA PHE A 289 -10.51 4.39 -7.35
C PHE A 289 -9.27 4.87 -8.11
N LEU A 290 -8.16 5.17 -7.42
CA LEU A 290 -6.91 5.57 -8.06
C LEU A 290 -6.34 4.46 -8.96
N SER A 291 -6.64 3.19 -8.65
CA SER A 291 -6.18 2.03 -9.40
C SER A 291 -7.19 1.45 -10.39
N LEU A 292 -8.43 1.97 -10.41
CA LEU A 292 -9.50 1.43 -11.27
C LEU A 292 -9.46 1.98 -12.70
N GLY A 293 -8.81 3.13 -12.92
CA GLY A 293 -8.67 3.76 -14.22
C GLY A 293 -8.68 5.28 -14.13
N GLY A 294 -8.58 5.91 -15.30
CA GLY A 294 -8.47 7.36 -15.43
C GLY A 294 -7.12 7.92 -15.01
N SER A 295 -7.03 9.25 -15.07
CA SER A 295 -5.82 9.98 -14.71
C SER A 295 -6.04 10.70 -13.40
N TRP A 296 -5.15 10.45 -12.44
CA TRP A 296 -5.15 11.05 -11.11
C TRP A 296 -3.83 11.77 -10.86
N ARG A 297 -3.83 12.76 -9.97
CA ARG A 297 -2.56 13.34 -9.53
C ARG A 297 -1.72 12.27 -8.81
N PRO A 298 -0.38 12.36 -8.85
CA PRO A 298 0.45 11.54 -7.99
C PRO A 298 0.38 12.02 -6.53
N PHE A 299 0.60 11.09 -5.59
CA PHE A 299 0.68 11.34 -4.16
C PHE A 299 2.02 10.87 -3.60
N PHE A 300 2.59 11.64 -2.67
CA PHE A 300 3.83 11.23 -2.02
C PHE A 300 3.52 10.35 -0.82
N GLY A 301 4.23 9.23 -0.65
CA GLY A 301 3.89 8.23 0.39
C GLY A 301 3.81 8.80 1.81
N ALA A 302 4.63 9.80 2.14
CA ALA A 302 4.61 10.44 3.46
C ALA A 302 3.61 11.61 3.59
N ASP A 303 2.87 11.96 2.53
CA ASP A 303 1.79 12.95 2.61
C ASP A 303 0.79 12.52 3.70
N GLN A 304 0.25 13.47 4.46
CA GLN A 304 -0.55 13.18 5.64
C GLN A 304 -2.02 13.08 5.28
N VAL A 305 -2.68 11.99 5.67
CA VAL A 305 -4.11 11.79 5.49
C VAL A 305 -4.82 12.02 6.81
N ASP A 306 -5.67 13.04 6.86
CA ASP A 306 -6.62 13.27 7.94
C ASP A 306 -7.94 12.58 7.61
N LEU A 307 -8.31 11.60 8.43
CA LEU A 307 -9.48 10.75 8.28
C LEU A 307 -10.45 10.98 9.45
N TRP A 308 -11.66 11.41 9.14
CA TRP A 308 -12.75 11.54 10.11
C TRP A 308 -13.65 10.31 10.07
N LEU A 309 -13.79 9.63 11.20
CA LEU A 309 -14.63 8.44 11.36
C LEU A 309 -15.86 8.77 12.20
N ASP A 310 -17.04 8.25 11.83
CA ASP A 310 -18.21 8.28 12.69
C ASP A 310 -17.92 7.55 14.01
N ALA A 311 -18.13 8.19 15.15
CA ALA A 311 -17.70 7.66 16.45
C ALA A 311 -18.48 6.41 16.91
N LYS A 312 -19.56 6.04 16.22
CA LYS A 312 -20.38 4.86 16.56
C LYS A 312 -20.21 3.73 15.56
N SER A 313 -20.23 4.05 14.28
CA SER A 313 -20.17 3.07 13.18
C SER A 313 -18.78 2.87 12.60
N TRP A 314 -17.84 3.78 12.90
CA TRP A 314 -16.48 3.79 12.37
C TRP A 314 -16.40 3.98 10.86
N PHE A 315 -17.49 4.37 10.21
CA PHE A 315 -17.47 4.69 8.79
C PHE A 315 -16.69 5.98 8.53
N PRO A 316 -15.88 6.01 7.47
CA PRO A 316 -15.29 7.25 7.01
C PRO A 316 -16.35 8.29 6.63
N LEU A 317 -16.17 9.51 7.12
CA LEU A 317 -17.02 10.67 6.84
C LEU A 317 -16.29 11.76 6.06
N SER A 318 -14.98 11.89 6.22
CA SER A 318 -14.17 12.83 5.45
C SER A 318 -12.70 12.41 5.44
N TYR A 319 -12.02 12.76 4.35
CA TYR A 319 -10.64 12.48 4.04
C TYR A 319 -10.02 13.78 3.52
N ALA A 320 -8.81 14.09 3.96
CA ALA A 320 -8.03 15.17 3.38
C ALA A 320 -6.56 14.76 3.32
N VAL A 321 -5.94 14.92 2.16
CA VAL A 321 -4.51 14.64 1.97
C VAL A 321 -3.75 15.96 1.98
N TYR A 322 -2.74 16.06 2.84
CA TYR A 322 -1.89 17.23 3.02
C TYR A 322 -0.45 16.92 2.64
N PRO A 323 0.23 17.80 1.89
CA PRO A 323 1.64 17.64 1.57
C PRO A 323 2.50 17.41 2.81
N ALA A 324 3.36 16.39 2.77
CA ALA A 324 4.38 16.22 3.79
C ALA A 324 5.37 17.40 3.75
N PRO A 325 5.78 17.95 4.90
CA PRO A 325 6.83 18.95 4.91
C PRO A 325 8.19 18.30 4.65
N GLY A 326 9.08 19.01 3.94
CA GLY A 326 10.49 18.66 3.88
C GLY A 326 11.03 18.47 2.46
N ARG A 327 12.36 18.47 2.39
CA ARG A 327 13.10 18.51 1.13
C ARG A 327 12.84 17.32 0.21
N GLU A 328 12.68 16.12 0.76
CA GLU A 328 12.43 14.90 -0.03
C GLU A 328 11.11 15.02 -0.81
N ARG A 329 10.06 15.53 -0.15
CA ARG A 329 8.77 15.78 -0.77
C ARG A 329 8.85 16.89 -1.81
N ASP A 330 9.58 17.97 -1.53
CA ASP A 330 9.78 19.07 -2.48
C ASP A 330 10.50 18.62 -3.76
N GLU A 331 11.57 17.82 -3.62
CA GLU A 331 12.29 17.23 -4.74
C GLU A 331 11.42 16.22 -5.52
N TRP A 332 10.61 15.43 -4.82
CA TRP A 332 9.62 14.57 -5.46
C TRP A 332 8.60 15.38 -6.27
N ALA A 333 8.02 16.44 -5.72
CA ALA A 333 7.01 17.26 -6.39
C ALA A 333 7.56 17.92 -7.67
N LEU A 334 8.81 18.40 -7.63
CA LEU A 334 9.50 18.95 -8.80
C LEU A 334 9.67 17.92 -9.92
N ARG A 335 9.98 16.64 -9.59
CA ARG A 335 10.11 15.57 -10.59
C ARG A 335 8.79 15.28 -11.31
N PHE A 336 7.66 15.46 -10.63
CA PHE A 336 6.32 15.29 -11.19
C PHE A 336 5.73 16.58 -11.79
N GLY A 337 6.50 17.68 -11.83
CA GLY A 337 6.03 18.96 -12.39
C GLY A 337 4.91 19.62 -11.59
N LEU A 338 4.77 19.28 -10.30
CA LEU A 338 3.75 19.84 -9.43
C LEU A 338 4.15 21.24 -8.94
N PRO A 339 3.17 22.13 -8.66
CA PRO A 339 3.46 23.44 -8.08
C PRO A 339 4.00 23.33 -6.65
N SER A 340 4.43 24.45 -6.08
CA SER A 340 4.72 24.52 -4.65
C SER A 340 3.43 24.40 -3.85
N GLU A 341 3.34 23.39 -2.99
CA GLU A 341 2.13 23.04 -2.25
C GLU A 341 2.37 23.22 -0.75
N SER A 342 1.43 23.90 -0.07
CA SER A 342 1.55 24.14 1.36
C SER A 342 1.16 22.89 2.17
N PRO A 343 1.93 22.46 3.18
CA PRO A 343 1.54 21.41 4.11
C PRO A 343 0.27 21.72 4.94
N ARG A 344 -0.25 22.95 4.87
CA ARG A 344 -1.47 23.38 5.57
C ARG A 344 -2.71 23.39 4.66
N GLN A 345 -2.53 23.17 3.37
CA GLN A 345 -3.62 23.14 2.40
C GLN A 345 -3.75 21.71 1.87
N PRO A 346 -4.98 21.21 1.77
CA PRO A 346 -5.19 19.88 1.24
C PRO A 346 -4.96 19.89 -0.28
N ILE A 347 -4.35 18.83 -0.78
CA ILE A 347 -4.18 18.55 -2.21
C ILE A 347 -5.25 17.60 -2.76
N PHE A 348 -5.99 16.97 -1.86
CA PHE A 348 -7.15 16.15 -2.16
C PHE A 348 -8.11 16.20 -0.96
N GLN A 349 -9.40 16.28 -1.23
CA GLN A 349 -10.44 16.20 -0.23
C GLN A 349 -11.58 15.32 -0.69
N MET A 350 -12.13 14.54 0.24
CA MET A 350 -13.34 13.77 0.03
C MET A 350 -14.22 13.92 1.26
N ALA A 351 -15.47 14.30 1.05
CA ALA A 351 -16.43 14.52 2.13
C ALA A 351 -17.71 13.76 1.84
N ALA A 352 -18.17 12.98 2.81
CA ALA A 352 -19.46 12.32 2.72
C ALA A 352 -20.57 13.38 2.66
N LEU A 353 -21.52 13.18 1.76
CA LEU A 353 -22.78 13.90 1.68
C LEU A 353 -23.87 13.13 2.43
N SER A 354 -23.82 11.80 2.38
CA SER A 354 -24.69 10.89 3.10
C SER A 354 -23.96 9.58 3.38
N VAL A 355 -24.24 8.99 4.55
CA VAL A 355 -23.78 7.65 4.93
C VAL A 355 -24.88 6.96 5.73
N ASP A 356 -25.26 5.77 5.31
CA ASP A 356 -26.28 4.97 5.97
C ASP A 356 -26.06 3.46 5.79
N ARG A 357 -26.87 2.69 6.52
CA ARG A 357 -26.79 1.22 6.60
C ARG A 357 -27.99 0.55 5.94
N GLU A 358 -28.75 1.30 5.15
CA GLU A 358 -29.92 0.73 4.48
C GLU A 358 -29.46 -0.27 3.42
N PRO A 359 -30.14 -1.42 3.27
CA PRO A 359 -29.86 -2.34 2.18
C PRO A 359 -30.02 -1.65 0.82
N PRO A 360 -29.00 -1.69 -0.05
CA PRO A 360 -29.12 -1.18 -1.40
C PRO A 360 -30.24 -1.89 -2.16
N ALA A 361 -30.80 -1.22 -3.17
CA ALA A 361 -31.84 -1.81 -4.01
C ALA A 361 -31.34 -3.09 -4.71
N ALA A 362 -32.22 -4.07 -4.92
CA ALA A 362 -31.84 -5.38 -5.46
C ALA A 362 -31.15 -5.31 -6.85
N GLY A 363 -31.44 -4.28 -7.64
CA GLY A 363 -30.84 -4.06 -8.96
C GLY A 363 -29.46 -3.39 -8.93
N THR A 364 -29.01 -2.85 -7.79
CA THR A 364 -27.77 -2.06 -7.68
C THR A 364 -26.54 -2.82 -8.14
N PHE A 365 -26.46 -4.13 -7.85
CA PHE A 365 -25.30 -4.98 -8.13
C PHE A 365 -25.45 -5.83 -9.40
N ARG A 366 -26.35 -5.44 -10.31
CA ARG A 366 -26.52 -6.17 -11.57
C ARG A 366 -25.30 -5.93 -12.46
N ILE A 367 -24.60 -7.01 -12.82
CA ILE A 367 -23.54 -6.98 -13.82
C ILE A 367 -24.17 -6.71 -15.21
N PRO A 368 -23.70 -5.70 -15.97
CA PRO A 368 -24.15 -5.47 -17.34
C PRO A 368 -23.89 -6.69 -18.24
N HIS A 369 -24.76 -6.92 -19.21
CA HIS A 369 -24.52 -7.95 -20.23
C HIS A 369 -23.55 -7.40 -21.28
N THR A 370 -22.36 -7.98 -21.37
CA THR A 370 -21.32 -7.58 -22.34
C THR A 370 -20.82 -8.79 -23.13
N THR A 371 -20.24 -8.54 -24.30
CA THR A 371 -19.51 -9.56 -25.06
C THR A 371 -18.05 -9.55 -24.63
N GLY A 372 -17.54 -10.64 -24.04
CA GLY A 372 -16.11 -10.75 -23.68
C GLY A 372 -15.81 -11.05 -22.21
N ALA A 373 -16.76 -11.60 -21.45
CA ALA A 373 -16.51 -12.04 -20.08
C ALA A 373 -15.39 -13.09 -20.02
N ARG A 374 -14.45 -12.89 -19.10
CA ARG A 374 -13.39 -13.83 -18.78
C ARG A 374 -13.83 -14.77 -17.66
N ASP A 375 -13.97 -16.04 -18.00
CA ASP A 375 -14.24 -17.11 -17.04
C ASP A 375 -12.96 -17.52 -16.27
N GLN A 376 -13.00 -17.51 -14.94
CA GLN A 376 -11.92 -17.99 -14.06
C GLN A 376 -12.10 -19.44 -13.59
N GLY A 377 -13.18 -20.12 -13.98
CA GLY A 377 -13.36 -21.56 -13.84
C GLY A 377 -13.59 -22.08 -12.42
N ALA A 378 -13.80 -21.21 -11.43
CA ALA A 378 -14.08 -21.62 -10.07
C ALA A 378 -15.51 -22.18 -9.97
N LYS A 379 -15.65 -23.40 -9.44
CA LYS A 379 -16.92 -24.14 -9.40
C LYS A 379 -17.46 -24.21 -7.97
N PRO A 380 -18.60 -23.55 -7.68
CA PRO A 380 -19.31 -23.71 -6.41
C PRO A 380 -19.80 -25.15 -6.23
N VAL A 381 -19.53 -25.74 -5.06
CA VAL A 381 -19.96 -27.10 -4.70
C VAL A 381 -20.38 -27.16 -3.23
N SER A 382 -21.03 -28.25 -2.82
CA SER A 382 -21.17 -28.58 -1.40
C SER A 382 -19.90 -29.23 -0.85
N ILE A 383 -19.71 -29.24 0.47
CA ILE A 383 -18.61 -29.98 1.14
C ILE A 383 -18.62 -31.46 0.73
N SER A 384 -19.80 -32.07 0.65
CA SER A 384 -19.95 -33.48 0.27
C SER A 384 -19.62 -33.75 -1.20
N GLN A 385 -19.88 -32.78 -2.09
CA GLN A 385 -19.47 -32.85 -3.49
C GLN A 385 -17.97 -32.63 -3.64
N ALA A 386 -17.40 -31.63 -2.95
CA ALA A 386 -15.95 -31.42 -2.89
C ALA A 386 -15.23 -32.70 -2.46
N SER A 387 -15.75 -33.39 -1.44
CA SER A 387 -15.18 -34.65 -0.96
C SER A 387 -15.19 -35.76 -2.02
N LYS A 388 -16.24 -35.84 -2.83
CA LYS A 388 -16.37 -36.83 -3.91
C LYS A 388 -15.46 -36.51 -5.09
N GLU A 389 -15.35 -35.24 -5.46
CA GLU A 389 -14.55 -34.79 -6.61
C GLU A 389 -13.05 -34.80 -6.32
N THR A 390 -12.67 -34.54 -5.06
CA THR A 390 -11.26 -34.50 -4.63
C THR A 390 -10.74 -35.81 -4.04
N GLY A 391 -11.65 -36.69 -3.60
CA GLY A 391 -11.29 -37.97 -2.98
C GLY A 391 -10.86 -37.87 -1.51
N PHE A 392 -10.94 -36.70 -0.88
CA PHE A 392 -10.65 -36.51 0.55
C PHE A 392 -11.71 -35.61 1.20
N GLN A 393 -11.93 -35.74 2.50
CA GLN A 393 -12.81 -34.83 3.24
C GLN A 393 -12.08 -33.52 3.50
N PRO A 394 -12.61 -32.36 3.07
CA PRO A 394 -11.98 -31.08 3.35
C PRO A 394 -11.84 -30.80 4.85
N VAL A 395 -10.74 -30.16 5.23
CA VAL A 395 -10.47 -29.72 6.60
C VAL A 395 -11.42 -28.56 6.94
N GLU A 396 -12.08 -28.67 8.08
CA GLU A 396 -12.95 -27.63 8.62
C GLU A 396 -12.40 -27.16 9.99
N PRO A 397 -12.25 -25.84 10.22
CA PRO A 397 -11.92 -25.32 11.54
C PRO A 397 -13.03 -25.63 12.54
N LYS A 398 -12.69 -25.95 13.79
CA LYS A 398 -13.68 -26.14 14.87
C LYS A 398 -14.28 -24.81 15.34
N ASP A 399 -13.53 -23.73 15.17
CA ASP A 399 -13.96 -22.37 15.44
C ASP A 399 -13.52 -21.46 14.29
N VAL A 400 -14.44 -20.60 13.86
CA VAL A 400 -14.24 -19.62 12.79
C VAL A 400 -14.51 -18.20 13.29
N ASP A 401 -14.37 -17.96 14.59
CA ASP A 401 -14.55 -16.65 15.23
C ASP A 401 -15.94 -16.03 14.96
N GLY A 402 -16.96 -16.89 14.96
CA GLY A 402 -18.36 -16.50 14.74
C GLY A 402 -18.73 -16.15 13.30
N LEU A 403 -17.85 -16.43 12.32
CA LEU A 403 -18.18 -16.39 10.89
C LEU A 403 -19.12 -17.54 10.51
N GLY A 404 -19.90 -17.38 9.43
CA GLY A 404 -20.75 -18.43 8.86
C GLY A 404 -20.16 -18.99 7.58
N LEU A 405 -20.42 -20.27 7.26
CA LEU A 405 -20.04 -20.85 5.97
C LEU A 405 -20.67 -20.03 4.84
N TYR A 406 -19.84 -19.49 3.94
CA TYR A 406 -20.28 -18.74 2.77
C TYR A 406 -20.36 -19.64 1.55
N GLN A 407 -19.23 -20.23 1.17
CA GLN A 407 -19.14 -21.02 -0.05
C GLN A 407 -17.99 -22.03 0.01
N VAL A 408 -18.20 -23.18 -0.63
CA VAL A 408 -17.12 -24.11 -0.98
C VAL A 408 -16.96 -24.10 -2.49
N VAL A 409 -15.71 -24.00 -2.92
CA VAL A 409 -15.36 -23.83 -4.31
C VAL A 409 -14.23 -24.77 -4.65
N LEU A 410 -14.34 -25.44 -5.80
CA LEU A 410 -13.21 -26.08 -6.46
C LEU A 410 -12.60 -25.03 -7.40
N PRO A 411 -11.36 -24.56 -7.14
CA PRO A 411 -10.67 -23.66 -8.05
C PRO A 411 -10.54 -24.30 -9.45
N PRO A 412 -10.28 -23.50 -10.51
CA PRO A 412 -9.99 -24.06 -11.82
C PRO A 412 -8.85 -25.09 -11.70
N PRO A 413 -8.88 -26.17 -12.50
CA PRO A 413 -7.76 -27.07 -12.56
C PRO A 413 -6.50 -26.27 -12.93
N PRO A 414 -5.40 -26.48 -12.21
CA PRO A 414 -4.21 -25.67 -12.39
C PRO A 414 -3.68 -25.76 -13.83
N THR A 415 -3.08 -24.67 -14.30
CA THR A 415 -2.60 -24.54 -15.67
C THR A 415 -1.35 -25.39 -15.95
N SER A 416 -0.64 -25.82 -14.90
CA SER A 416 0.50 -26.72 -14.97
C SER A 416 0.09 -28.18 -14.73
N LYS A 417 0.55 -29.10 -15.59
CA LYS A 417 0.36 -30.55 -15.37
C LYS A 417 1.03 -30.97 -14.07
N GLY A 418 0.24 -31.48 -13.12
CA GLY A 418 0.74 -32.07 -11.87
C GLY A 418 0.50 -31.23 -10.61
N GLU A 419 -0.02 -30.01 -10.74
CA GLU A 419 -0.48 -29.26 -9.57
C GLU A 419 -1.74 -29.95 -8.99
N PRO A 420 -1.81 -30.06 -7.66
CA PRO A 420 -2.79 -30.92 -7.01
C PRO A 420 -4.19 -30.30 -7.02
N GLN A 421 -5.22 -31.15 -6.97
CA GLN A 421 -6.58 -30.68 -6.73
C GLN A 421 -6.64 -29.91 -5.41
N GLN A 422 -7.40 -28.81 -5.42
CA GLN A 422 -7.51 -27.89 -4.30
C GLN A 422 -8.98 -27.78 -3.91
N THR A 423 -9.23 -27.60 -2.61
CA THR A 423 -10.53 -27.15 -2.11
C THR A 423 -10.36 -25.78 -1.49
N LEU A 424 -11.33 -24.90 -1.73
CA LEU A 424 -11.44 -23.61 -1.06
C LEU A 424 -12.73 -23.55 -0.25
N ILE A 425 -12.61 -23.37 1.06
CA ILE A 425 -13.75 -23.15 1.95
C ILE A 425 -13.69 -21.71 2.44
N THR A 426 -14.79 -20.99 2.30
CA THR A 426 -14.87 -19.59 2.72
C THR A 426 -15.96 -19.40 3.75
N TYR A 427 -15.66 -18.56 4.74
CA TYR A 427 -16.55 -18.15 5.81
C TYR A 427 -16.66 -16.63 5.79
N SER A 428 -17.83 -16.10 6.12
CA SER A 428 -18.01 -14.65 6.21
C SER A 428 -19.12 -14.25 7.17
N LYS A 429 -19.03 -13.00 7.63
CA LYS A 429 -20.09 -12.30 8.37
C LYS A 429 -19.87 -10.80 8.22
N GLY A 430 -20.78 -10.16 7.52
CA GLY A 430 -20.62 -8.75 7.18
C GLY A 430 -19.47 -8.53 6.20
N LEU A 431 -18.55 -7.63 6.53
CA LEU A 431 -17.27 -7.44 5.82
C LEU A 431 -16.16 -8.38 6.28
N ALA A 432 -16.33 -9.07 7.41
CA ALA A 432 -15.31 -10.01 7.88
C ALA A 432 -15.39 -11.33 7.11
N TRP A 433 -14.25 -11.86 6.71
CA TRP A 433 -14.15 -13.08 5.92
C TRP A 433 -12.91 -13.90 6.26
N LEU A 434 -12.98 -15.19 5.98
CA LEU A 434 -11.88 -16.15 6.08
C LEU A 434 -11.94 -17.11 4.91
N LYS A 435 -10.78 -17.42 4.35
CA LYS A 435 -10.59 -18.31 3.21
C LYS A 435 -9.58 -19.39 3.61
N LEU A 436 -9.98 -20.65 3.51
CA LEU A 436 -9.14 -21.82 3.78
C LEU A 436 -8.95 -22.58 2.47
N GLY A 437 -7.72 -22.57 1.95
CA GLY A 437 -7.30 -23.43 0.86
C GLY A 437 -6.64 -24.70 1.38
N GLU A 438 -6.93 -25.83 0.76
CA GLU A 438 -6.37 -27.13 1.12
C GLU A 438 -5.92 -27.89 -0.12
N THR A 439 -4.79 -28.58 0.02
CA THR A 439 -4.38 -29.63 -0.90
C THR A 439 -3.71 -30.83 -0.20
N ARG A 440 -3.74 -31.99 -0.85
CA ARG A 440 -3.17 -33.27 -0.36
C ARG A 440 -1.97 -33.78 -1.16
N ALA A 441 -1.61 -33.07 -2.23
CA ALA A 441 -0.56 -33.50 -3.15
C ALA A 441 0.34 -32.32 -3.55
N TRP A 442 0.60 -31.40 -2.61
CA TRP A 442 1.55 -30.33 -2.83
C TRP A 442 2.95 -30.92 -3.05
N ALA A 443 3.49 -30.69 -4.24
CA ALA A 443 4.77 -31.23 -4.68
C ALA A 443 5.80 -30.12 -4.98
N SER A 444 5.50 -28.88 -4.59
CA SER A 444 6.42 -27.75 -4.75
C SER A 444 7.57 -27.80 -3.74
N ASP A 445 8.58 -26.97 -3.95
CA ASP A 445 9.68 -26.69 -3.03
C ASP A 445 9.44 -25.43 -2.16
N THR A 446 8.19 -25.01 -2.05
CA THR A 446 7.77 -23.78 -1.37
C THR A 446 6.55 -23.99 -0.48
N LEU A 447 6.23 -23.01 0.35
CA LEU A 447 4.98 -23.00 1.12
C LEU A 447 3.76 -23.00 0.20
N TYR A 448 2.69 -23.69 0.61
CA TYR A 448 1.42 -23.66 -0.10
C TYR A 448 0.67 -22.35 0.15
N GLY A 449 0.07 -21.81 -0.91
CA GLY A 449 -0.65 -20.54 -0.91
C GLY A 449 0.25 -19.32 -1.18
N PRO A 450 -0.32 -18.09 -1.17
CA PRO A 450 0.42 -16.86 -1.43
C PRO A 450 1.23 -16.42 -0.19
N VAL A 451 2.11 -17.29 0.32
CA VAL A 451 2.96 -17.06 1.50
C VAL A 451 4.41 -17.31 1.12
N GLY A 452 5.26 -16.30 1.31
CA GLY A 452 6.68 -16.37 0.97
C GLY A 452 7.51 -17.10 2.01
N LEU A 453 8.70 -17.55 1.61
CA LEU A 453 9.66 -18.18 2.53
C LEU A 453 10.22 -17.22 3.60
N GLN A 454 9.97 -15.91 3.49
CA GLN A 454 10.31 -14.92 4.50
C GLN A 454 9.23 -14.75 5.57
N ALA A 455 8.09 -15.45 5.45
CA ALA A 455 7.01 -15.46 6.43
C ALA A 455 7.51 -15.77 7.85
N GLN A 456 6.84 -15.21 8.84
CA GLN A 456 7.19 -15.42 10.24
C GLN A 456 6.81 -16.84 10.66
N GLU A 457 7.77 -17.61 11.16
CA GLU A 457 7.42 -18.88 11.80
C GLU A 457 6.74 -18.58 13.15
N VAL A 458 5.56 -19.13 13.34
CA VAL A 458 4.76 -18.97 14.56
C VAL A 458 4.38 -20.33 15.12
N THR A 459 4.40 -20.44 16.44
CA THR A 459 3.87 -21.60 17.17
C THR A 459 2.44 -21.30 17.59
N LEU A 460 1.50 -22.12 17.12
CA LEU A 460 0.09 -22.04 17.51
C LEU A 460 -0.09 -22.55 18.94
N ALA A 461 -1.22 -22.22 19.59
CA ALA A 461 -1.50 -22.65 20.97
C ALA A 461 -1.49 -24.18 21.17
N THR A 462 -1.66 -24.95 20.09
CA THR A 462 -1.58 -26.42 20.08
C THR A 462 -0.15 -26.97 20.00
N GLY A 463 0.86 -26.10 19.87
CA GLY A 463 2.25 -26.49 19.56
C GLY A 463 2.52 -26.72 18.07
N SER A 464 1.51 -26.56 17.21
CA SER A 464 1.67 -26.67 15.75
C SER A 464 2.48 -25.50 15.18
N VAL A 465 3.30 -25.78 14.17
CA VAL A 465 4.07 -24.77 13.43
C VAL A 465 3.24 -24.22 12.27
N ALA A 466 3.32 -22.91 12.04
CA ALA A 466 2.70 -22.24 10.91
C ALA A 466 3.56 -21.05 10.44
N TYR A 467 3.31 -20.56 9.23
CA TYR A 467 4.08 -19.47 8.60
C TYR A 467 3.17 -18.30 8.28
N TYR A 468 3.37 -17.17 8.97
CA TYR A 468 2.49 -16.02 8.99
C TYR A 468 3.02 -14.85 8.15
N GLU A 469 2.12 -14.22 7.39
CA GLU A 469 2.35 -12.92 6.77
C GLU A 469 1.24 -11.91 7.14
N PRO A 470 1.61 -10.65 7.39
CA PRO A 470 0.67 -9.56 7.63
C PRO A 470 -0.18 -9.25 6.39
N ALA A 471 -1.26 -8.49 6.60
CA ALA A 471 -2.06 -7.98 5.49
C ALA A 471 -1.22 -7.05 4.59
N THR A 472 -1.50 -7.01 3.30
CA THR A 472 -0.90 -6.08 2.34
C THR A 472 -2.01 -5.30 1.63
N ALA A 473 -1.66 -4.44 0.68
CA ALA A 473 -2.67 -3.75 -0.13
C ALA A 473 -3.58 -4.74 -0.89
N ASP A 474 -3.03 -5.85 -1.36
CA ASP A 474 -3.73 -6.80 -2.22
C ASP A 474 -4.28 -8.02 -1.49
N HIS A 475 -3.73 -8.35 -0.31
CA HIS A 475 -4.02 -9.59 0.39
C HIS A 475 -4.39 -9.37 1.85
N GLY A 476 -5.30 -10.20 2.36
CA GLY A 476 -5.56 -10.29 3.79
C GLY A 476 -4.35 -10.82 4.56
N ARG A 477 -4.43 -10.92 5.89
CA ARG A 477 -3.43 -11.65 6.69
C ARG A 477 -3.42 -13.12 6.27
N ARG A 478 -2.24 -13.71 6.15
CA ARG A 478 -2.05 -15.06 5.60
C ARG A 478 -1.32 -15.97 6.57
N LEU A 479 -1.65 -17.25 6.53
CA LEU A 479 -0.99 -18.29 7.29
C LEU A 479 -0.87 -19.55 6.42
N SER A 480 0.32 -20.09 6.25
CA SER A 480 0.54 -21.40 5.62
C SER A 480 0.87 -22.45 6.68
N ILE A 481 0.30 -23.65 6.55
CA ILE A 481 0.51 -24.78 7.46
C ILE A 481 0.89 -26.01 6.64
N HIS A 482 2.12 -26.46 6.81
CA HIS A 482 2.58 -27.74 6.30
C HIS A 482 2.31 -28.83 7.35
N ALA A 483 1.62 -29.91 6.97
CA ALA A 483 1.29 -31.02 7.85
C ALA A 483 1.46 -32.36 7.13
N ALA A 484 1.46 -33.46 7.89
CA ALA A 484 1.62 -34.79 7.33
C ALA A 484 0.47 -35.13 6.35
N GLY A 485 0.78 -35.16 5.06
CA GLY A 485 -0.17 -35.48 3.99
C GLY A 485 -1.20 -34.40 3.70
N THR A 486 -0.96 -33.14 4.11
CA THR A 486 -1.81 -32.00 3.74
C THR A 486 -1.08 -30.69 3.90
N ASP A 487 -1.38 -29.77 2.99
CA ASP A 487 -0.91 -28.40 3.04
C ASP A 487 -2.12 -27.47 3.02
N LEU A 488 -2.13 -26.51 3.93
CA LEU A 488 -3.22 -25.56 4.10
C LEU A 488 -2.68 -24.14 3.97
N TYR A 489 -3.50 -23.25 3.44
CA TYR A 489 -3.32 -21.83 3.67
C TYR A 489 -4.63 -21.20 4.15
N VAL A 490 -4.52 -20.25 5.06
CA VAL A 490 -5.62 -19.44 5.57
C VAL A 490 -5.34 -17.99 5.22
N GLU A 491 -6.32 -17.31 4.64
CA GLU A 491 -6.27 -15.87 4.39
C GLU A 491 -7.51 -15.20 4.99
N THR A 492 -7.35 -14.04 5.62
CA THR A 492 -8.46 -13.36 6.29
C THR A 492 -8.19 -11.86 6.51
N ASN A 493 -9.25 -11.07 6.61
CA ASN A 493 -9.16 -9.70 7.12
C ASN A 493 -9.39 -9.59 8.65
N LEU A 494 -9.53 -10.71 9.36
CA LEU A 494 -9.53 -10.73 10.82
C LEU A 494 -8.18 -10.27 11.38
N SER A 495 -8.15 -9.83 12.64
CA SER A 495 -6.91 -9.49 13.36
C SER A 495 -5.98 -10.72 13.47
N ARG A 496 -4.67 -10.49 13.62
CA ARG A 496 -3.66 -11.55 13.77
C ARG A 496 -4.04 -12.57 14.86
N ASP A 497 -4.44 -12.11 16.04
CA ASP A 497 -4.81 -13.01 17.16
C ASP A 497 -5.96 -13.95 16.81
N LYS A 498 -6.97 -13.44 16.10
CA LYS A 498 -8.13 -14.21 15.62
C LYS A 498 -7.72 -15.22 14.55
N LEU A 499 -6.85 -14.84 13.62
CA LEU A 499 -6.30 -15.77 12.63
C LEU A 499 -5.54 -16.91 13.31
N LEU A 500 -4.65 -16.61 14.26
CA LEU A 500 -3.90 -17.62 15.00
C LEU A 500 -4.80 -18.51 15.86
N HIS A 501 -5.87 -17.96 16.44
CA HIS A 501 -6.89 -18.71 17.15
C HIS A 501 -7.64 -19.69 16.24
N VAL A 502 -8.15 -19.23 15.09
CA VAL A 502 -8.84 -20.09 14.12
C VAL A 502 -7.90 -21.19 13.61
N ALA A 503 -6.65 -20.83 13.29
CA ALA A 503 -5.64 -21.80 12.86
C ALA A 503 -5.36 -22.85 13.93
N GLY A 504 -5.29 -22.46 15.20
CA GLY A 504 -5.15 -23.39 16.34
C GLY A 504 -6.36 -24.31 16.53
N SER A 505 -7.52 -24.01 15.93
CA SER A 505 -8.72 -24.85 15.98
C SER A 505 -8.79 -25.89 14.87
N LEU A 506 -7.91 -25.80 13.87
CA LEU A 506 -7.86 -26.74 12.75
C LEU A 506 -7.49 -28.15 13.26
N PRO A 507 -8.13 -29.22 12.75
CA PRO A 507 -7.84 -30.60 13.14
C PRO A 507 -6.57 -31.14 12.44
N VAL A 508 -5.52 -30.32 12.30
CA VAL A 508 -4.23 -30.71 11.74
C VAL A 508 -3.10 -30.30 12.68
N THR A 509 -1.99 -31.03 12.63
CA THR A 509 -0.77 -30.67 13.37
C THR A 509 0.27 -30.19 12.39
N GLY A 510 0.54 -28.88 12.42
CA GLY A 510 1.57 -28.27 11.60
C GLY A 510 2.96 -28.67 12.06
N ILE A 511 3.84 -28.99 11.12
CA ILE A 511 5.24 -29.35 11.33
C ILE A 511 6.15 -28.36 10.58
N PRO A 512 7.43 -28.21 10.98
CA PRO A 512 8.38 -27.41 10.22
C PRO A 512 8.46 -27.86 8.76
N ILE A 513 8.65 -26.91 7.84
CA ILE A 513 8.87 -27.25 6.43
C ILE A 513 10.09 -28.15 6.24
N PRO A 514 10.09 -29.01 5.19
CA PRO A 514 11.27 -29.76 4.81
C PRO A 514 12.49 -28.85 4.61
N ALA A 515 13.67 -29.30 5.04
CA ALA A 515 14.91 -28.53 4.88
C ALA A 515 15.19 -28.13 3.42
N ALA A 516 14.77 -28.97 2.45
CA ALA A 516 14.88 -28.65 1.04
C ALA A 516 14.08 -27.41 0.61
N TRP A 517 12.95 -27.11 1.26
CA TRP A 517 12.14 -25.91 0.96
C TRP A 517 12.74 -24.64 1.56
N ALA A 518 13.54 -24.77 2.61
CA ALA A 518 14.25 -23.66 3.21
C ALA A 518 15.42 -23.17 2.34
N VAL A 519 15.84 -23.94 1.33
CA VAL A 519 17.02 -23.69 0.51
C VAL A 519 16.62 -23.24 -0.89
N ARG A 520 17.03 -22.02 -1.26
CA ARG A 520 16.97 -21.51 -2.63
C ARG A 520 18.37 -21.51 -3.23
N SER A 521 18.55 -22.25 -4.31
CA SER A 521 19.82 -22.31 -5.04
C SER A 521 19.72 -21.47 -6.31
N SER A 522 20.64 -20.51 -6.46
CA SER A 522 20.86 -19.79 -7.70
C SER A 522 22.25 -20.12 -8.26
N PRO A 523 22.56 -19.78 -9.52
CA PRO A 523 23.91 -19.90 -10.05
C PRO A 523 24.96 -19.08 -9.28
N GLU A 524 24.54 -18.05 -8.54
CA GLU A 524 25.42 -17.19 -7.75
C GLU A 524 25.67 -17.70 -6.34
N GLY A 525 24.76 -18.50 -5.78
CA GLY A 525 24.94 -19.10 -4.48
C GLY A 525 23.69 -19.75 -3.92
N VAL A 526 23.72 -19.98 -2.62
CA VAL A 526 22.65 -20.66 -1.90
C VAL A 526 22.14 -19.74 -0.80
N THR A 527 20.83 -19.49 -0.79
CA THR A 527 20.14 -18.84 0.31
C THR A 527 19.38 -19.89 1.11
N GLU A 528 19.60 -19.93 2.42
CA GLU A 528 18.99 -20.92 3.30
C GLU A 528 18.29 -20.21 4.45
N ARG A 529 16.99 -20.43 4.62
CA ARG A 529 16.26 -19.98 5.80
C ARG A 529 16.74 -20.77 7.03
N VAL A 530 17.12 -20.04 8.07
CA VAL A 530 17.62 -20.62 9.32
C VAL A 530 16.99 -19.94 10.54
N THR A 531 17.09 -20.60 11.69
CA THR A 531 16.87 -19.94 12.99
C THR A 531 18.07 -19.06 13.35
N LEU A 532 17.86 -18.04 14.19
CA LEU A 532 18.96 -17.22 14.71
C LEU A 532 20.02 -18.04 15.47
N ALA A 533 19.59 -19.12 16.15
CA ALA A 533 20.51 -20.04 16.84
C ALA A 533 21.40 -20.83 15.86
N GLN A 534 20.84 -21.28 14.73
CA GLN A 534 21.62 -21.94 13.67
C GLN A 534 22.58 -20.95 13.01
N ALA A 535 22.14 -19.72 12.72
CA ALA A 535 23.02 -18.67 12.22
C ALA A 535 24.18 -18.39 13.19
N ALA A 536 23.91 -18.27 14.49
CA ALA A 536 24.93 -18.01 15.51
C ALA A 536 25.96 -19.13 15.64
N ALA A 537 25.56 -20.38 15.39
CA ALA A 537 26.48 -21.52 15.40
C ALA A 537 27.45 -21.54 14.20
N GLU A 538 27.14 -20.80 13.14
CA GLU A 538 27.86 -20.85 11.88
C GLU A 538 28.63 -19.57 11.54
N MET A 539 28.10 -18.40 11.93
CA MET A 539 28.76 -17.13 11.64
C MET A 539 30.09 -17.01 12.41
N PRO A 540 31.17 -16.54 11.75
CA PRO A 540 32.47 -16.38 12.39
C PRO A 540 32.56 -15.10 13.24
N PHE A 541 31.42 -14.45 13.51
CA PHE A 541 31.29 -13.22 14.27
C PHE A 541 30.07 -13.29 15.18
N THR A 542 30.04 -12.44 16.20
CA THR A 542 28.87 -12.28 17.05
C THR A 542 27.79 -11.54 16.28
N ILE A 543 26.66 -12.22 16.03
CA ILE A 543 25.47 -11.61 15.43
C ILE A 543 24.99 -10.49 16.35
N VAL A 544 24.57 -9.37 15.79
CA VAL A 544 23.96 -8.28 16.55
C VAL A 544 22.55 -7.99 16.04
N LEU A 545 21.60 -7.83 16.94
CA LEU A 545 20.20 -7.55 16.60
C LEU A 545 19.75 -6.24 17.26
N PRO A 546 18.74 -5.54 16.70
CA PRO A 546 18.19 -4.36 17.35
C PRO A 546 17.64 -4.73 18.73
N ALA A 547 18.02 -3.95 19.76
CA ALA A 547 17.53 -4.14 21.10
C ALA A 547 15.99 -4.12 21.17
N SER A 548 15.42 -4.86 22.11
CA SER A 548 13.97 -4.95 22.26
C SER A 548 13.33 -3.55 22.40
N GLY A 549 12.28 -3.30 21.62
CA GLY A 549 11.55 -2.02 21.62
C GLY A 549 12.22 -0.88 20.84
N THR A 550 13.34 -1.11 20.16
CA THR A 550 14.03 -0.08 19.34
C THR A 550 13.69 -0.14 17.86
N LEU A 551 13.15 -1.27 17.40
CA LEU A 551 12.53 -1.35 16.09
C LEU A 551 11.36 -0.36 16.00
N PRO A 552 11.06 0.15 14.79
CA PRO A 552 9.85 0.94 14.58
C PRO A 552 8.62 0.19 15.13
N PRO A 553 7.66 0.89 15.75
CA PRO A 553 6.51 0.24 16.36
C PRO A 553 5.79 -0.71 15.41
N GLY A 554 5.42 -1.90 15.92
CA GLY A 554 4.78 -2.96 15.13
C GLY A 554 5.76 -3.91 14.41
N TYR A 555 7.05 -3.56 14.29
CA TYR A 555 8.06 -4.44 13.68
C TYR A 555 8.55 -5.51 14.65
N ALA A 556 8.71 -6.72 14.12
CA ALA A 556 9.33 -7.85 14.82
C ALA A 556 10.15 -8.69 13.85
N VAL A 557 11.03 -9.56 14.38
CA VAL A 557 11.77 -10.54 13.59
C VAL A 557 10.77 -11.44 12.84
N ALA A 558 10.91 -11.48 11.52
CA ALA A 558 10.16 -12.34 10.62
C ALA A 558 10.93 -13.63 10.35
N SER A 559 12.15 -13.50 9.85
CA SER A 559 12.97 -14.61 9.40
C SER A 559 14.45 -14.26 9.41
N ALA A 560 15.30 -15.29 9.35
CA ALA A 560 16.72 -15.15 9.10
C ALA A 560 17.12 -16.08 7.94
N GLU A 561 18.06 -15.63 7.13
CA GLU A 561 18.59 -16.37 5.98
C GLU A 561 20.12 -16.30 5.97
N LEU A 562 20.77 -17.45 5.74
CA LEU A 562 22.18 -17.49 5.38
C LEU A 562 22.31 -17.40 3.86
N VAL A 563 23.15 -16.48 3.39
CA VAL A 563 23.46 -16.31 1.98
C VAL A 563 24.91 -16.73 1.76
N ARG A 564 25.10 -17.83 1.04
CA ARG A 564 26.40 -18.44 0.73
C ARG A 564 26.77 -18.18 -0.72
N LEU A 565 27.83 -17.41 -0.94
CA LEU A 565 28.28 -17.01 -2.26
C LEU A 565 29.74 -17.39 -2.43
N HIS A 566 29.99 -18.46 -3.18
CA HIS A 566 31.33 -19.03 -3.37
C HIS A 566 32.05 -19.31 -2.04
N THR A 567 32.84 -18.37 -1.52
CA THR A 567 33.58 -18.49 -0.25
C THR A 567 33.04 -17.62 0.88
N ASP A 568 32.14 -16.68 0.59
CA ASP A 568 31.59 -15.77 1.59
C ASP A 568 30.25 -16.29 2.10
N THR A 569 30.00 -16.13 3.39
CA THR A 569 28.69 -16.38 4.00
C THR A 569 28.26 -15.13 4.74
N ALA A 570 27.03 -14.72 4.49
CA ALA A 570 26.41 -13.58 5.13
C ALA A 570 25.08 -13.99 5.78
N LEU A 571 24.67 -13.22 6.77
CA LEU A 571 23.39 -13.36 7.45
C LEU A 571 22.48 -12.20 7.03
N ASN A 572 21.26 -12.52 6.59
CA ASN A 572 20.16 -11.57 6.47
C ASN A 572 19.16 -11.85 7.60
N VAL A 573 18.78 -10.82 8.34
CA VAL A 573 17.66 -10.85 9.28
C VAL A 573 16.59 -9.89 8.82
N TYR A 574 15.37 -10.39 8.67
CA TYR A 574 14.22 -9.61 8.20
C TYR A 574 13.33 -9.25 9.39
N PHE A 575 12.96 -7.98 9.47
CA PHE A 575 11.98 -7.47 10.43
C PHE A 575 10.78 -6.93 9.65
N GLN A 576 9.57 -7.31 10.07
CA GLN A 576 8.34 -6.93 9.38
C GLN A 576 7.27 -6.45 10.38
N GLN A 577 6.33 -5.63 9.90
CA GLN A 577 5.14 -5.27 10.68
C GLN A 577 4.29 -6.52 10.94
N GLN A 578 3.70 -6.60 12.13
CA GLN A 578 2.92 -7.78 12.52
C GLN A 578 1.48 -7.75 12.02
N ASP A 579 0.88 -6.59 11.77
CA ASP A 579 -0.54 -6.48 11.43
C ASP A 579 -0.79 -6.26 9.94
N SER A 580 -0.12 -5.26 9.37
CA SER A 580 -0.28 -4.84 7.97
C SER A 580 1.04 -4.28 7.45
N VAL A 581 1.44 -4.59 6.22
CA VAL A 581 2.59 -3.99 5.53
C VAL A 581 2.03 -3.16 4.38
N LEU A 582 1.86 -1.85 4.65
CA LEU A 582 1.40 -0.84 3.71
C LEU A 582 2.48 0.24 3.61
N GLY A 583 2.85 0.61 2.39
CA GLY A 583 3.87 1.64 2.13
C GLY A 583 5.32 1.23 2.43
N THR A 584 5.64 1.06 3.71
CA THR A 584 6.99 0.69 4.17
C THR A 584 7.21 -0.82 4.10
N GLY A 585 8.31 -1.23 3.48
CA GLY A 585 8.68 -2.64 3.37
C GLY A 585 9.28 -3.23 4.67
N PRO A 586 9.72 -4.50 4.63
CA PRO A 586 10.51 -5.08 5.70
C PRO A 586 11.86 -4.35 5.85
N ILE A 587 12.36 -4.29 7.08
CA ILE A 587 13.73 -3.89 7.36
C ILE A 587 14.59 -5.14 7.19
N ARG A 588 15.65 -5.05 6.40
CA ARG A 588 16.67 -6.10 6.34
C ARG A 588 17.94 -5.60 7.03
N LEU A 589 18.41 -6.36 8.01
CA LEU A 589 19.77 -6.27 8.53
C LEU A 589 20.61 -7.33 7.85
N HIS A 590 21.70 -6.91 7.23
CA HIS A 590 22.68 -7.79 6.59
C HIS A 590 24.01 -7.70 7.33
N GLU A 591 24.61 -8.85 7.63
CA GLU A 591 25.89 -9.00 8.32
C GLU A 591 26.81 -9.93 7.53
N GLU A 592 28.01 -9.48 7.17
CA GLU A 592 29.02 -10.27 6.46
C GLU A 592 30.41 -9.95 7.03
N VAL A 593 31.36 -10.89 6.98
CA VAL A 593 32.76 -10.55 7.26
C VAL A 593 33.25 -9.51 6.25
N GLY A 594 33.69 -8.35 6.74
CA GLY A 594 34.08 -7.24 5.87
C GLY A 594 34.97 -6.24 6.58
N LYS A 595 36.07 -5.84 5.92
CA LYS A 595 37.00 -4.81 6.45
C LYS A 595 36.81 -3.43 5.81
N LYS A 596 36.03 -3.35 4.74
CA LYS A 596 35.77 -2.13 3.97
C LYS A 596 34.37 -2.19 3.40
N LEU A 597 33.75 -1.02 3.25
CA LEU A 597 32.50 -0.89 2.51
C LEU A 597 32.70 -1.38 1.07
N PRO A 598 31.72 -2.09 0.48
CA PRO A 598 31.73 -2.40 -0.93
C PRO A 598 31.71 -1.10 -1.75
N PRO A 599 32.09 -1.13 -3.04
CA PRO A 599 31.92 0.03 -3.92
C PRO A 599 30.49 0.56 -3.85
N ALA A 600 30.34 1.88 -3.96
CA ALA A 600 29.03 2.51 -3.94
C ALA A 600 28.15 1.97 -5.06
N SER A 601 26.89 1.65 -4.73
CA SER A 601 25.91 1.13 -5.69
C SER A 601 25.01 2.22 -6.30
N SER A 602 25.23 3.49 -5.95
CA SER A 602 24.63 4.66 -6.59
C SER A 602 25.61 5.83 -6.56
N ALA A 603 25.42 6.80 -7.48
CA ALA A 603 26.15 8.05 -7.49
C ALA A 603 25.73 8.98 -6.34
N ALA A 604 24.46 8.94 -5.94
CA ALA A 604 23.96 9.68 -4.78
C ALA A 604 24.31 8.93 -3.50
N GLN A 605 25.25 9.48 -2.75
CA GLN A 605 25.67 8.94 -1.46
C GLN A 605 26.16 10.06 -0.54
N SER A 606 26.07 9.82 0.76
CA SER A 606 26.60 10.72 1.78
C SER A 606 27.30 9.93 2.89
N GLU A 607 28.37 10.50 3.42
CA GLU A 607 29.01 9.97 4.63
C GLU A 607 28.15 10.30 5.85
N VAL A 608 27.96 9.32 6.72
CA VAL A 608 27.14 9.44 7.92
C VAL A 608 27.82 8.75 9.09
N GLN A 609 27.67 9.28 10.30
CA GLN A 609 28.22 8.64 11.50
C GLN A 609 27.27 7.54 11.99
N VAL A 610 27.76 6.31 12.12
CA VAL A 610 26.99 5.16 12.61
C VAL A 610 27.77 4.52 13.75
N ARG A 611 27.20 4.45 14.96
CA ARG A 611 27.86 3.84 16.14
C ARG A 611 29.31 4.32 16.38
N GLY A 612 29.62 5.57 16.05
CA GLY A 612 30.97 6.13 16.20
C GLY A 612 31.94 5.85 15.04
N VAL A 613 31.56 5.05 14.04
CA VAL A 613 32.32 4.85 12.79
C VAL A 613 31.70 5.64 11.63
N ILE A 614 32.46 5.80 10.54
CA ILE A 614 31.96 6.42 9.31
C ILE A 614 31.29 5.33 8.46
N GLY A 615 30.01 5.54 8.17
CA GLY A 615 29.20 4.74 7.25
C GLY A 615 28.84 5.52 5.99
N ARG A 616 28.06 4.87 5.13
CA ARG A 616 27.52 5.40 3.88
C ARG A 616 25.99 5.32 3.91
N TRP A 617 25.34 6.42 3.58
CA TRP A 617 23.92 6.47 3.27
C TRP A 617 23.72 6.58 1.75
N THR A 618 22.91 5.68 1.20
CA THR A 618 22.52 5.65 -0.22
C THR A 618 21.00 5.91 -0.32
N PRO A 619 20.58 7.17 -0.54
CA PRO A 619 19.17 7.55 -0.51
C PRO A 619 18.27 6.74 -1.45
N ASP A 620 18.72 6.51 -2.69
CA ASP A 620 17.93 5.83 -3.73
C ASP A 620 17.57 4.38 -3.40
N ARG A 621 18.21 3.80 -2.37
CA ARG A 621 17.99 2.42 -1.91
C ARG A 621 17.43 2.34 -0.49
N ASN A 622 17.25 3.49 0.16
CA ASN A 622 17.03 3.58 1.60
C ASN A 622 18.01 2.67 2.38
N GLN A 623 19.29 2.74 2.02
CA GLN A 623 20.32 1.81 2.49
C GLN A 623 21.38 2.54 3.31
N LEU A 624 21.60 2.07 4.54
CA LEU A 624 22.64 2.51 5.46
C LEU A 624 23.69 1.40 5.62
N GLU A 625 24.94 1.68 5.28
CA GLU A 625 26.04 0.70 5.34
C GLU A 625 27.17 1.20 6.23
N TRP A 626 27.80 0.31 7.00
CA TRP A 626 29.02 0.62 7.75
C TRP A 626 29.84 -0.66 7.99
N VAL A 627 31.08 -0.48 8.46
CA VAL A 627 31.92 -1.60 8.91
C VAL A 627 32.28 -1.34 10.36
N ASP A 628 32.03 -2.31 11.22
CA ASP A 628 32.42 -2.26 12.62
C ASP A 628 33.01 -3.61 13.04
N GLN A 629 34.11 -3.57 13.79
CA GLN A 629 34.83 -4.75 14.31
C GLN A 629 35.14 -5.86 13.28
N GLY A 630 35.29 -5.52 11.99
CA GLY A 630 35.57 -6.48 10.92
C GLY A 630 34.32 -7.18 10.35
N VAL A 631 33.14 -6.70 10.72
CA VAL A 631 31.85 -7.08 10.14
C VAL A 631 31.31 -5.90 9.33
N TYR A 632 30.90 -6.19 8.11
CA TYR A 632 30.14 -5.29 7.26
C TYR A 632 28.65 -5.43 7.60
N PHE A 633 28.02 -4.27 7.81
CA PHE A 633 26.60 -4.15 8.09
C PHE A 633 25.92 -3.38 6.97
N SER A 634 24.71 -3.81 6.64
CA SER A 634 23.79 -3.02 5.82
C SER A 634 22.37 -3.10 6.39
N LEU A 635 21.76 -1.94 6.60
CA LEU A 635 20.36 -1.78 6.94
C LEU A 635 19.62 -1.20 5.74
N ASP A 636 18.66 -1.95 5.24
CA ASP A 636 17.87 -1.59 4.08
C ASP A 636 16.38 -1.57 4.46
N ALA A 637 15.71 -0.44 4.30
CA ALA A 637 14.27 -0.36 4.54
C ALA A 637 13.58 0.64 3.60
N ALA A 638 12.87 0.11 2.60
CA ALA A 638 12.15 0.93 1.64
C ALA A 638 11.11 1.81 2.36
N GLY A 639 11.11 3.11 2.05
CA GLY A 639 10.20 4.09 2.63
C GLY A 639 10.59 4.60 4.02
N MET A 640 11.74 4.19 4.58
CA MET A 640 12.20 4.70 5.88
C MET A 640 13.25 5.80 5.75
N SER A 641 13.18 6.75 6.70
CA SER A 641 14.14 7.84 6.81
C SER A 641 15.51 7.35 7.31
N LEU A 642 16.57 8.09 6.95
CA LEU A 642 17.91 7.87 7.51
C LEU A 642 17.91 7.95 9.04
N ALA A 643 17.12 8.86 9.64
CA ALA A 643 17.06 9.00 11.10
C ALA A 643 16.54 7.72 11.77
N THR A 644 15.53 7.08 11.18
CA THR A 644 14.99 5.79 11.65
C THR A 644 16.05 4.70 11.58
N LEU A 645 16.76 4.59 10.45
CA LEU A 645 17.80 3.58 10.26
C LEU A 645 19.00 3.80 11.18
N LEU A 646 19.38 5.05 11.45
CA LEU A 646 20.42 5.37 12.43
C LEU A 646 20.01 4.99 13.85
N ALA A 647 18.73 5.16 14.22
CA ALA A 647 18.22 4.75 15.52
C ALA A 647 18.27 3.22 15.69
N VAL A 648 17.88 2.46 14.66
CA VAL A 648 17.99 0.99 14.64
C VAL A 648 19.46 0.56 14.69
N ALA A 649 20.34 1.20 13.91
CA ALA A 649 21.77 0.88 13.92
C ALA A 649 22.40 1.13 15.31
N ALA A 650 22.02 2.22 15.98
CA ALA A 650 22.53 2.58 17.29
C ALA A 650 22.12 1.60 18.41
N SER A 651 21.02 0.86 18.22
CA SER A 651 20.48 -0.10 19.20
C SER A 651 20.94 -1.54 18.99
N LEU A 652 21.80 -1.80 18.00
CA LEU A 652 22.27 -3.15 17.73
C LEU A 652 23.13 -3.70 18.88
N GLU A 653 22.68 -4.80 19.46
CA GLU A 653 23.28 -5.49 20.60
C GLU A 653 23.49 -6.99 20.30
N PRO A 654 24.50 -7.65 20.90
CA PRO A 654 24.78 -9.09 20.72
C PRO A 654 23.64 -10.05 21.07
#